data_AF-A0A3D0IDS5-F1
#
_entry.id   AF-A0A3D0IDS5-F1
#
_cell.length_a   1.000
_cell.length_b   1.000
_cell.length_c   1.000
_cell.angle_alpha   90.00
_cell.angle_beta   90.00
_cell.angle_gamma   90.00
#
_symmetry.space_group_name_H-M   'P 1'
#
loop_
_entity.id
_entity.type
_entity.pdbx_description
1 polymer ?
#
loop_
_entity_poly.entity_id
_entity_poly.type
_entity_poly.pdbx_seq_one_letter_code
_entity_poly.pdbx_strand_id
1 'polypeptide(L)'
;STILCEISPEGELTNPDSIGRNLQVSTDILFLDNGNFFLFDAEPKALLMFQADGTLLNEESFLGMSVSRLFQVNGKYYAYIILEHMDNSAPDQFMYEFDPATGKKVGGKKGEKLDVTCPVHGSLFVQGKDGVYATLGNGIRKYDLLNGTAPEQILSWSDTDCVHFGMVSESTYIASENDIYVLRSVRQGIAESYGYMIFDNPNSLVIMHLHHEEKNPHSGKKIISLASIGTLDECFLERLNRYNLDPEKPARIVVTDYSTDNMYSRLGSGNAIFRSSMKFQTTEDFSKIADQVYLDVRAGDGPDILLNFGSFSQFNTERALVDLNTLIDGDSPLDRSLLYDNVLRAYETDGKLYQIPLTFDVSGMLVNTKYTGDRSGWTYEEFNKTAQSLPGDVSMIGNISQSELLEIMLDGSTGRLLDYDGKKVKFDDPEFREILDLVKTYGLSKTASELYEDSSGDEERFKEEMIVTKDWSISIGSYSFNKFLNIYDSLDGKVSLIGYPSQDSSGAKASNATSIAISKSSQYKNEAWDFIRSLYEEDAQIALSRATLGFPVNRKALDYMMDLEFKSNQKGWEMAETDESMRIIMTIQSVHIREEHRTLILNMVESIHGSCSSDPSALMIIQEEAPGYFTDQRTLDDVVNIIQKRAATVVQERG
;
A
#
# COMPACT_ATOMS: atom_id res chain seq x y z
N SER A 1 2.43 -17.30 34.09
CA SER A 1 2.33 -16.20 35.06
C SER A 1 2.66 -14.93 34.33
N THR A 2 1.88 -13.87 34.52
CA THR A 2 2.30 -12.54 34.07
C THR A 2 3.39 -12.00 35.01
N ILE A 3 4.43 -11.39 34.44
CA ILE A 3 5.59 -10.88 35.17
C ILE A 3 5.70 -9.38 34.89
N LEU A 4 5.86 -8.58 35.94
CA LEU A 4 6.24 -7.17 35.87
C LEU A 4 7.76 -7.09 35.91
N CYS A 5 8.36 -6.32 35.00
CA CYS A 5 9.80 -6.10 34.97
C CYS A 5 10.08 -4.59 34.88
N GLU A 6 11.21 -4.18 35.43
CA GLU A 6 11.81 -2.87 35.16
C GLU A 6 12.75 -2.97 33.95
N ILE A 7 13.04 -1.84 33.30
CA ILE A 7 14.04 -1.75 32.24
C ILE A 7 15.25 -0.99 32.79
N SER A 8 16.43 -1.62 32.77
CA SER A 8 17.67 -0.97 33.19
C SER A 8 18.09 0.14 32.21
N PRO A 9 19.01 1.04 32.59
CA PRO A 9 19.59 2.01 31.65
C PRO A 9 20.21 1.38 30.39
N GLU A 10 20.66 0.13 30.48
CA GLU A 10 21.23 -0.67 29.40
C GLU A 10 20.17 -1.41 28.56
N GLY A 11 18.88 -1.28 28.90
CA GLY A 11 17.78 -1.91 28.18
C GLY A 11 17.48 -3.36 28.60
N GLU A 12 18.08 -3.84 29.69
CA GLU A 12 17.84 -5.20 30.19
C GLU A 12 16.59 -5.24 31.08
N LEU A 13 15.82 -6.34 30.98
CA LEU A 13 14.70 -6.58 31.89
C LEU A 13 15.23 -7.00 33.27
N THR A 14 14.92 -6.21 34.28
CA THR A 14 15.34 -6.41 35.67
C THR A 14 14.15 -6.54 36.61
N ASN A 15 14.38 -7.05 37.82
CA ASN A 15 13.38 -7.15 38.90
C ASN A 15 12.06 -7.82 38.47
N PRO A 16 12.10 -9.08 37.99
CA PRO A 16 10.90 -9.78 37.56
C PRO A 16 10.01 -10.17 38.76
N ASP A 17 8.87 -9.52 38.89
CA ASP A 17 7.87 -9.79 39.93
C ASP A 17 6.60 -10.40 39.33
N SER A 18 6.22 -11.58 39.80
CA SER A 18 5.02 -12.27 39.36
C SER A 18 3.79 -11.66 40.02
N ILE A 19 2.84 -11.15 39.24
CA ILE A 19 1.57 -10.58 39.75
C ILE A 19 0.53 -11.64 40.17
N GLY A 20 0.90 -12.92 40.20
CA GLY A 20 0.08 -14.03 40.74
C GLY A 20 -1.19 -14.35 39.93
N ARG A 21 -1.42 -13.66 38.81
CA ARG A 21 -2.55 -13.86 37.88
C ARG A 21 -2.01 -14.12 36.47
N ASN A 22 -2.64 -15.02 35.75
CA ASN A 22 -2.43 -15.17 34.31
C ASN A 22 -3.41 -14.25 33.60
N LEU A 23 -2.92 -13.14 33.08
CA LEU A 23 -3.70 -12.31 32.17
C LEU A 23 -3.68 -12.96 30.80
N GLN A 24 -4.84 -13.17 30.19
CA GLN A 24 -4.90 -13.71 28.83
C GLN A 24 -4.60 -12.63 27.78
N VAL A 25 -5.16 -11.43 27.97
CA VAL A 25 -4.95 -10.27 27.09
C VAL A 25 -5.06 -8.98 27.93
N SER A 26 -3.94 -8.28 28.12
CA SER A 26 -3.93 -6.93 28.69
C SER A 26 -3.93 -5.89 27.58
N THR A 27 -4.71 -4.83 27.71
CA THR A 27 -4.85 -3.79 26.68
C THR A 27 -4.20 -2.46 27.04
N ASP A 28 -4.05 -2.16 28.34
CA ASP A 28 -3.44 -0.93 28.83
C ASP A 28 -3.06 -1.01 30.34
N ILE A 29 -2.14 -0.15 30.77
CA ILE A 29 -1.71 0.01 32.17
C ILE A 29 -1.62 1.49 32.55
N LEU A 30 -2.11 1.85 33.73
CA LEU A 30 -2.03 3.22 34.26
C LEU A 30 -1.44 3.22 35.68
N PHE A 31 -0.23 3.79 35.82
CA PHE A 31 0.43 3.95 37.11
C PHE A 31 -0.09 5.18 37.87
N LEU A 32 -0.18 5.08 39.18
CA LEU A 32 -0.54 6.15 40.11
C LEU A 32 0.72 6.67 40.82
N ASP A 33 0.68 7.91 41.33
CA ASP A 33 1.80 8.56 42.02
C ASP A 33 2.30 7.79 43.26
N ASN A 34 1.46 6.95 43.86
CA ASN A 34 1.81 6.13 45.01
C ASN A 34 2.42 4.75 44.63
N GLY A 35 2.66 4.51 43.35
CA GLY A 35 3.21 3.26 42.81
C GLY A 35 2.17 2.16 42.56
N ASN A 36 0.93 2.33 43.00
CA ASN A 36 -0.16 1.43 42.61
C ASN A 36 -0.46 1.60 41.12
N PHE A 37 -1.12 0.61 40.52
CA PHE A 37 -1.44 0.68 39.10
C PHE A 37 -2.78 0.02 38.77
N PHE A 38 -3.40 0.51 37.70
CA PHE A 38 -4.56 -0.09 37.08
C PHE A 38 -4.15 -0.88 35.84
N LEU A 39 -4.82 -1.99 35.60
CA LEU A 39 -4.67 -2.81 34.41
C LEU A 39 -6.05 -3.28 33.95
N PHE A 40 -6.33 -3.25 32.64
CA PHE A 40 -7.55 -3.85 32.12
C PHE A 40 -7.31 -5.26 31.58
N ASP A 41 -8.01 -6.23 32.16
CA ASP A 41 -8.05 -7.62 31.71
C ASP A 41 -9.19 -7.79 30.70
N ALA A 42 -8.85 -8.04 29.43
CA ALA A 42 -9.85 -8.12 28.36
C ALA A 42 -10.74 -9.36 28.47
N GLU A 43 -10.33 -10.37 29.23
CA GLU A 43 -11.12 -11.57 29.52
C GLU A 43 -10.98 -11.90 31.03
N PRO A 44 -11.86 -11.35 31.90
CA PRO A 44 -13.31 -11.26 31.69
C PRO A 44 -13.89 -9.85 31.42
N LYS A 45 -13.10 -8.90 30.91
CA LYS A 45 -13.46 -7.46 30.76
C LYS A 45 -13.61 -6.76 32.11
N ALA A 46 -12.52 -6.69 32.86
CA ALA A 46 -12.49 -6.07 34.19
C ALA A 46 -11.29 -5.11 34.36
N LEU A 47 -11.53 -4.00 35.07
CA LEU A 47 -10.47 -3.11 35.53
C LEU A 47 -9.94 -3.62 36.86
N LEU A 48 -8.67 -3.98 36.87
CA LEU A 48 -7.95 -4.50 38.02
C LEU A 48 -7.10 -3.39 38.63
N MET A 49 -7.13 -3.27 39.96
CA MET A 49 -6.28 -2.35 40.71
C MET A 49 -5.27 -3.14 41.53
N PHE A 50 -3.99 -2.81 41.41
CA PHE A 50 -2.90 -3.47 42.10
C PHE A 50 -2.13 -2.48 42.98
N GLN A 51 -1.53 -2.98 44.06
CA GLN A 51 -0.47 -2.29 44.79
C GLN A 51 0.83 -2.32 43.99
N ALA A 52 1.77 -1.43 44.36
CA ALA A 52 3.11 -1.39 43.78
C ALA A 52 3.85 -2.75 43.84
N ASP A 53 3.54 -3.59 44.82
CA ASP A 53 4.12 -4.93 44.99
C ASP A 53 3.39 -6.04 44.19
N GLY A 54 2.41 -5.67 43.35
CA GLY A 54 1.62 -6.61 42.56
C GLY A 54 0.43 -7.25 43.30
N THR A 55 0.14 -6.86 44.55
CA THR A 55 -1.05 -7.35 45.27
C THR A 55 -2.34 -6.76 44.69
N LEU A 56 -3.30 -7.62 44.29
CA LEU A 56 -4.60 -7.17 43.79
C LEU A 56 -5.47 -6.56 44.91
N LEU A 57 -5.92 -5.33 44.72
CA LEU A 57 -6.77 -4.56 45.63
C LEU A 57 -8.25 -4.58 45.25
N ASN A 58 -8.56 -4.46 43.97
CA ASN A 58 -9.94 -4.40 43.49
C ASN A 58 -10.07 -4.96 42.07
N GLU A 59 -11.26 -5.46 41.75
CA GLU A 59 -11.67 -5.89 40.41
C GLU A 59 -13.06 -5.32 40.11
N GLU A 60 -13.16 -4.45 39.11
CA GLU A 60 -14.40 -3.80 38.70
C GLU A 60 -14.81 -4.29 37.30
N SER A 61 -15.96 -4.95 37.18
CA SER A 61 -16.43 -5.49 35.90
C SER A 61 -17.01 -4.41 34.97
N PHE A 62 -16.68 -4.51 33.68
CA PHE A 62 -17.20 -3.66 32.62
C PHE A 62 -18.26 -4.35 31.74
N LEU A 63 -18.82 -5.50 32.15
CA LEU A 63 -20.03 -6.15 31.57
C LEU A 63 -20.18 -6.01 30.03
N GLY A 64 -19.32 -6.68 29.27
CA GLY A 64 -19.40 -6.71 27.80
C GLY A 64 -18.73 -5.52 27.10
N MET A 65 -18.44 -4.43 27.82
CA MET A 65 -17.71 -3.28 27.30
C MET A 65 -16.21 -3.53 27.27
N SER A 66 -15.55 -3.17 26.18
CA SER A 66 -14.09 -3.25 26.06
C SER A 66 -13.49 -1.91 26.48
N VAL A 67 -12.61 -1.91 27.47
CA VAL A 67 -11.77 -0.73 27.76
C VAL A 67 -10.62 -0.75 26.77
N SER A 68 -10.47 0.33 26.01
CA SER A 68 -9.38 0.49 25.06
C SER A 68 -8.19 1.21 25.71
N ARG A 69 -8.43 2.25 26.50
CA ARG A 69 -7.36 3.05 27.15
C ARG A 69 -7.74 3.57 28.53
N LEU A 70 -6.73 3.81 29.36
CA LEU A 70 -6.84 4.42 30.69
C LEU A 70 -6.11 5.77 30.72
N PHE A 71 -6.77 6.81 31.25
CA PHE A 71 -6.27 8.18 31.23
C PHE A 71 -6.36 8.85 32.60
N GLN A 72 -5.48 9.83 32.82
CA GLN A 72 -5.56 10.78 33.93
C GLN A 72 -5.66 12.20 33.36
N VAL A 73 -6.83 12.83 33.49
CA VAL A 73 -7.07 14.18 32.99
C VAL A 73 -7.54 15.06 34.14
N ASN A 74 -6.85 16.18 34.38
CA ASN A 74 -7.17 17.16 35.44
C ASN A 74 -7.35 16.51 36.84
N GLY A 75 -6.50 15.54 37.17
CA GLY A 75 -6.53 14.83 38.45
C GLY A 75 -7.65 13.80 38.61
N LYS A 76 -8.41 13.52 37.54
CA LYS A 76 -9.44 12.48 37.50
C LYS A 76 -9.05 11.37 36.55
N TYR A 77 -9.57 10.18 36.82
CA TYR A 77 -9.17 8.96 36.15
C TYR A 77 -10.31 8.39 35.33
N TYR A 78 -10.03 8.01 34.09
CA TYR A 78 -11.04 7.61 33.16
C TYR A 78 -10.65 6.37 32.36
N ALA A 79 -11.63 5.50 32.12
CA ALA A 79 -11.54 4.38 31.20
C ALA A 79 -12.29 4.74 29.92
N TYR A 80 -11.60 4.67 28.78
CA TYR A 80 -12.18 4.85 27.46
C TYR A 80 -12.76 3.53 26.95
N ILE A 81 -14.04 3.57 26.59
CA ILE A 81 -14.86 2.42 26.27
C ILE A 81 -15.20 2.41 24.80
N ILE A 82 -15.08 1.22 24.21
CA ILE A 82 -15.62 0.89 22.91
C ILE A 82 -16.65 -0.22 23.12
N LEU A 83 -17.88 0.07 22.72
CA LEU A 83 -18.99 -0.86 22.71
C LEU A 83 -19.33 -1.22 21.27
N GLU A 84 -18.90 -2.41 20.85
CA GLU A 84 -19.18 -2.96 19.54
C GLU A 84 -20.63 -3.48 19.44
N HIS A 85 -21.24 -3.28 18.28
CA HIS A 85 -22.58 -3.77 17.97
C HIS A 85 -22.50 -5.02 17.09
N MET A 86 -23.37 -5.99 17.34
CA MET A 86 -23.44 -7.25 16.58
C MET A 86 -23.94 -7.07 15.14
N ASP A 87 -24.49 -5.90 14.79
CA ASP A 87 -25.10 -5.59 13.51
C ASP A 87 -24.17 -4.81 12.55
N ASN A 88 -22.86 -4.77 12.86
CA ASN A 88 -21.84 -4.00 12.13
C ASN A 88 -22.09 -2.49 12.08
N SER A 89 -22.98 -1.95 12.92
CA SER A 89 -23.09 -0.51 13.09
C SER A 89 -21.86 0.06 13.78
N ALA A 90 -21.60 1.36 13.59
CA ALA A 90 -20.43 2.02 14.17
C ALA A 90 -20.43 1.90 15.71
N PRO A 91 -19.31 1.52 16.33
CA PRO A 91 -19.26 1.26 17.76
C PRO A 91 -19.57 2.52 18.57
N ASP A 92 -20.24 2.34 19.72
CA ASP A 92 -20.43 3.42 20.67
C ASP A 92 -19.14 3.68 21.45
N GLN A 93 -18.71 4.93 21.47
CA GLN A 93 -17.46 5.37 22.13
C GLN A 93 -17.75 6.37 23.24
N PHE A 94 -17.18 6.16 24.43
CA PHE A 94 -17.41 7.00 25.61
C PHE A 94 -16.43 6.74 26.77
N MET A 95 -16.51 7.55 27.82
CA MET A 95 -15.66 7.48 29.01
C MET A 95 -16.43 7.05 30.26
N TYR A 96 -15.77 6.32 31.16
CA TYR A 96 -16.19 6.15 32.56
C TYR A 96 -15.14 6.72 33.50
N GLU A 97 -15.57 7.56 34.46
CA GLU A 97 -14.70 7.96 35.56
C GLU A 97 -14.56 6.82 36.57
N PHE A 98 -13.39 6.67 37.17
CA PHE A 98 -13.17 5.74 38.28
C PHE A 98 -12.36 6.39 39.41
N ASP A 99 -12.55 5.89 40.62
CA ASP A 99 -11.87 6.39 41.81
C ASP A 99 -10.50 5.69 41.95
N PRO A 100 -9.38 6.41 41.93
CA PRO A 100 -8.05 5.83 42.05
C PRO A 100 -7.78 5.21 43.43
N ALA A 101 -8.55 5.55 44.47
CA ALA A 101 -8.37 4.99 45.80
C ALA A 101 -9.07 3.65 45.99
N THR A 102 -10.19 3.43 45.29
CA THR A 102 -11.04 2.24 45.48
C THR A 102 -11.13 1.35 44.23
N GLY A 103 -10.75 1.87 43.06
CA GLY A 103 -10.84 1.21 41.77
C GLY A 103 -12.27 1.04 41.25
N LYS A 104 -13.25 1.76 41.82
CA LYS A 104 -14.67 1.66 41.45
C LYS A 104 -15.09 2.75 40.49
N LYS A 105 -16.08 2.44 39.64
CA LYS A 105 -16.73 3.43 38.75
C LYS A 105 -17.36 4.58 39.56
N VAL A 106 -17.20 5.79 39.05
CA VAL A 106 -17.76 7.02 39.62
C VAL A 106 -18.79 7.61 38.66
N GLY A 107 -20.07 7.55 39.03
CA GLY A 107 -21.16 8.11 38.24
C GLY A 107 -21.50 7.28 36.99
N GLY A 108 -21.96 7.95 35.94
CA GLY A 108 -22.41 7.34 34.68
C GLY A 108 -21.46 7.58 33.49
N LYS A 109 -21.92 7.20 32.30
CA LYS A 109 -21.25 7.42 31.01
C LYS A 109 -20.98 8.93 30.80
N LYS A 110 -19.79 9.25 30.31
CA LYS A 110 -19.32 10.61 29.98
C LYS A 110 -18.75 10.67 28.56
N GLY A 111 -18.72 11.84 27.94
CA GLY A 111 -18.25 12.01 26.56
C GLY A 111 -19.24 11.38 25.58
N GLU A 112 -20.06 12.19 24.92
CA GLU A 112 -20.92 11.68 23.85
C GLU A 112 -20.15 11.68 22.52
N LYS A 113 -20.16 10.52 21.85
CA LYS A 113 -19.90 10.29 20.42
C LYS A 113 -18.71 11.08 19.86
N LEU A 114 -17.50 10.55 20.06
CA LEU A 114 -16.33 10.96 19.29
C LEU A 114 -16.58 10.78 17.80
N ASP A 115 -16.00 11.67 17.01
CA ASP A 115 -16.03 11.55 15.57
C ASP A 115 -15.48 10.18 15.16
N VAL A 116 -16.32 9.40 14.49
CA VAL A 116 -16.05 8.03 14.01
C VAL A 116 -14.98 8.01 12.91
N THR A 117 -14.48 9.18 12.50
CA THR A 117 -13.30 9.34 11.64
C THR A 117 -12.00 8.94 12.34
N CYS A 118 -11.95 8.94 13.69
CA CYS A 118 -10.81 8.42 14.44
C CYS A 118 -10.75 6.88 14.30
N PRO A 119 -9.59 6.28 13.94
CA PRO A 119 -9.48 4.85 13.68
C PRO A 119 -10.13 4.01 14.78
N VAL A 120 -10.87 3.00 14.32
CA VAL A 120 -12.00 2.30 14.96
C VAL A 120 -11.68 1.58 16.29
N HIS A 121 -10.51 1.79 16.90
CA HIS A 121 -10.10 1.05 18.10
C HIS A 121 -9.55 1.87 19.28
N GLY A 122 -9.51 3.20 19.24
CA GLY A 122 -9.10 4.01 20.41
C GLY A 122 -7.68 3.77 20.92
N SER A 123 -6.98 2.78 20.38
CA SER A 123 -5.66 2.34 20.77
C SER A 123 -4.61 3.40 20.47
N LEU A 124 -4.90 4.30 19.54
CA LEU A 124 -4.01 5.41 19.18
C LEU A 124 -4.02 6.54 20.22
N PHE A 125 -4.99 6.58 21.13
CA PHE A 125 -5.02 7.60 22.15
C PHE A 125 -3.94 7.37 23.20
N VAL A 126 -3.21 8.43 23.54
CA VAL A 126 -2.16 8.45 24.56
C VAL A 126 -2.38 9.61 25.53
N GLN A 127 -1.98 9.38 26.78
CA GLN A 127 -1.96 10.40 27.81
C GLN A 127 -0.71 11.28 27.62
N GLY A 128 -0.91 12.55 27.30
CA GLY A 128 0.13 13.57 27.42
C GLY A 128 0.10 14.24 28.79
N LYS A 129 1.02 15.17 29.05
CA LYS A 129 1.11 15.88 30.33
C LYS A 129 -0.15 16.67 30.69
N ASP A 130 -0.86 17.19 29.70
CA ASP A 130 -1.94 18.16 29.84
C ASP A 130 -3.22 17.77 29.07
N GLY A 131 -3.31 16.56 28.53
CA GLY A 131 -4.46 16.14 27.75
C GLY A 131 -4.33 14.74 27.14
N VAL A 132 -5.33 14.37 26.35
CA VAL A 132 -5.33 13.13 25.56
C VAL A 132 -5.04 13.49 24.11
N TYR A 133 -4.19 12.71 23.48
CA TYR A 133 -3.72 12.95 22.13
C TYR A 133 -3.86 11.69 21.29
N ALA A 134 -3.91 11.82 19.97
CA ALA A 134 -3.78 10.69 19.05
C ALA A 134 -2.74 10.99 17.98
N THR A 135 -1.91 10.00 17.70
CA THR A 135 -1.00 9.99 16.56
C THR A 135 -1.74 9.38 15.37
N LEU A 136 -1.90 10.16 14.30
CA LEU A 136 -2.68 9.84 13.10
C LEU A 136 -1.78 9.85 11.86
N GLY A 137 -2.34 9.42 10.72
CA GLY A 137 -1.61 9.36 9.45
C GLY A 137 -1.11 10.71 8.93
N ASN A 138 -1.70 11.83 9.37
CA ASN A 138 -1.31 13.19 8.96
C ASN A 138 -0.71 14.05 10.08
N GLY A 139 -0.60 13.53 11.30
CA GLY A 139 0.10 14.23 12.38
C GLY A 139 -0.36 13.81 13.76
N ILE A 140 -0.22 14.71 14.73
CA ILE A 140 -0.70 14.49 16.10
C ILE A 140 -1.79 15.50 16.40
N ARG A 141 -2.88 15.02 17.00
CA ARG A 141 -4.01 15.84 17.43
C ARG A 141 -4.29 15.73 18.91
N LYS A 142 -4.71 16.83 19.52
CA LYS A 142 -5.21 16.90 20.89
C LYS A 142 -6.73 16.73 20.90
N TYR A 143 -7.23 15.94 21.83
CA TYR A 143 -8.65 15.62 21.97
C TYR A 143 -9.19 16.04 23.33
N ASP A 144 -10.40 16.60 23.32
CA ASP A 144 -11.24 16.75 24.51
C ASP A 144 -12.33 15.67 24.48
N LEU A 145 -11.99 14.47 24.98
CA LEU A 145 -12.91 13.33 25.01
C LEU A 145 -14.11 13.55 25.94
N LEU A 146 -14.07 14.54 26.84
CA LEU A 146 -15.14 14.79 27.81
C LEU A 146 -16.20 15.74 27.25
N ASN A 147 -15.77 16.77 26.53
CA ASN A 147 -16.67 17.78 25.97
C ASN A 147 -17.00 17.54 24.50
N GLY A 148 -16.29 16.67 23.80
CA GLY A 148 -16.58 16.30 22.40
C GLY A 148 -16.33 17.46 21.41
N THR A 149 -15.39 18.34 21.72
CA THR A 149 -14.98 19.41 20.79
C THR A 149 -14.20 18.83 19.62
N ALA A 150 -14.16 19.56 18.50
CA ALA A 150 -13.29 19.21 17.38
C ALA A 150 -11.82 19.09 17.87
N PRO A 151 -11.09 18.04 17.44
CA PRO A 151 -9.70 17.87 17.82
C PRO A 151 -8.82 18.98 17.23
N GLU A 152 -7.78 19.35 17.96
CA GLU A 152 -6.80 20.37 17.56
C GLU A 152 -5.56 19.71 16.96
N GLN A 153 -5.15 20.08 15.76
CA GLN A 153 -3.89 19.62 15.17
C GLN A 153 -2.71 20.35 15.85
N ILE A 154 -1.89 19.60 16.59
CA ILE A 154 -0.71 20.16 17.28
C ILE A 154 0.58 19.95 16.49
N LEU A 155 0.63 18.95 15.60
CA LEU A 155 1.77 18.69 14.73
C LEU A 155 1.29 18.13 13.41
N SER A 156 1.74 18.65 12.26
CA SER A 156 1.60 18.00 10.95
C SER A 156 2.90 17.30 10.57
N TRP A 157 2.81 16.10 9.98
CA TRP A 157 4.02 15.43 9.45
C TRP A 157 4.65 16.19 8.29
N SER A 158 3.88 17.02 7.58
CA SER A 158 4.39 17.89 6.52
C SER A 158 5.31 19.01 7.05
N ASP A 159 5.22 19.31 8.34
CA ASP A 159 6.03 20.34 9.00
C ASP A 159 7.33 19.79 9.59
N THR A 160 7.56 18.48 9.48
CA THR A 160 8.77 17.82 9.96
C THR A 160 9.64 17.32 8.81
N ASP A 161 10.90 17.00 9.10
CA ASP A 161 11.76 16.18 8.21
C ASP A 161 12.09 14.87 8.94
N CYS A 162 11.03 14.18 9.39
CA CYS A 162 11.15 12.91 10.08
C CYS A 162 10.47 11.77 9.31
N VAL A 163 10.92 10.54 9.59
CA VAL A 163 10.27 9.35 9.06
C VAL A 163 9.21 8.89 10.07
N HIS A 164 7.95 9.21 9.79
CA HIS A 164 6.83 8.88 10.67
C HIS A 164 6.26 7.46 10.41
N PHE A 165 6.84 6.69 9.48
CA PHE A 165 6.49 5.27 9.30
C PHE A 165 6.98 4.42 10.48
N GLY A 166 6.19 3.44 10.94
CA GLY A 166 6.60 2.53 12.03
C GLY A 166 6.51 3.14 13.44
N MET A 167 5.83 4.29 13.60
CA MET A 167 5.54 4.85 14.93
C MET A 167 4.63 3.91 15.72
N VAL A 168 5.03 3.64 16.97
CA VAL A 168 4.22 2.93 17.94
C VAL A 168 3.37 3.97 18.66
N SER A 169 2.19 4.23 18.09
CA SER A 169 1.30 5.32 18.54
C SER A 169 1.00 5.20 20.03
N GLU A 170 0.81 3.97 20.51
CA GLU A 170 0.54 3.60 21.91
C GLU A 170 1.65 4.00 22.88
N SER A 171 2.87 4.21 22.40
CA SER A 171 4.05 4.51 23.19
C SER A 171 4.59 5.92 22.93
N THR A 172 3.74 6.81 22.40
CA THR A 172 4.06 8.23 22.23
C THR A 172 3.85 8.97 23.55
N TYR A 173 4.86 9.71 23.98
CA TYR A 173 4.81 10.57 25.16
C TYR A 173 4.85 12.04 24.77
N ILE A 174 3.81 12.79 25.12
CA ILE A 174 3.67 14.21 24.79
C ILE A 174 3.88 15.03 26.06
N ALA A 175 5.06 15.64 26.18
CA ALA A 175 5.40 16.48 27.32
C ALA A 175 4.77 17.88 27.18
N SER A 176 4.74 18.40 25.96
CA SER A 176 4.00 19.59 25.54
C SER A 176 3.78 19.56 24.02
N GLU A 177 3.04 20.51 23.47
CA GLU A 177 2.93 20.70 22.01
C GLU A 177 4.29 20.97 21.32
N ASN A 178 5.30 21.41 22.07
CA ASN A 178 6.64 21.71 21.55
C ASN A 178 7.67 20.61 21.82
N ASP A 179 7.34 19.61 22.64
CA ASP A 179 8.26 18.54 23.08
C ASP A 179 7.54 17.20 23.09
N ILE A 180 7.78 16.40 22.06
CA ILE A 180 7.09 15.13 21.79
C ILE A 180 8.13 14.02 21.62
N TYR A 181 7.90 12.89 22.28
CA TYR A 181 8.73 11.70 22.21
C TYR A 181 7.93 10.57 21.59
N VAL A 182 8.36 10.08 20.45
CA VAL A 182 7.67 9.01 19.73
C VAL A 182 8.56 7.77 19.73
N LEU A 183 8.04 6.66 20.25
CA LEU A 183 8.68 5.37 20.07
C LEU A 183 8.42 4.89 18.63
N ARG A 184 9.47 4.50 17.93
CA ARG A 184 9.39 4.05 16.54
C ARG A 184 10.08 2.70 16.41
N SER A 185 9.39 1.76 15.77
CA SER A 185 10.01 0.52 15.30
C SER A 185 10.66 0.77 13.95
N VAL A 186 11.95 0.48 13.86
CA VAL A 186 12.78 0.71 12.67
C VAL A 186 13.40 -0.62 12.26
N ARG A 187 13.26 -0.96 10.99
CA ARG A 187 13.99 -2.09 10.40
C ARG A 187 15.47 -1.69 10.31
N GLN A 188 16.36 -2.45 10.93
CA GLN A 188 17.79 -2.14 10.88
C GLN A 188 18.40 -2.48 9.51
N GLY A 189 19.09 -1.49 8.95
CA GLY A 189 20.07 -1.65 7.87
C GLY A 189 19.52 -2.16 6.53
N ILE A 190 20.42 -2.24 5.55
CA ILE A 190 20.21 -3.02 4.34
C ILE A 190 20.36 -4.48 4.78
N ALA A 191 19.26 -5.15 5.14
CA ALA A 191 19.32 -6.56 5.51
C ALA A 191 20.05 -7.35 4.42
N GLU A 192 20.95 -8.25 4.84
CA GLU A 192 21.66 -9.20 3.97
C GLU A 192 20.70 -10.19 3.27
N SER A 193 19.44 -10.19 3.72
CA SER A 193 18.32 -10.88 3.09
C SER A 193 17.25 -9.87 2.62
N TYR A 194 16.61 -10.18 1.50
CA TYR A 194 15.57 -9.38 0.85
C TYR A 194 14.46 -10.32 0.35
N GLY A 195 13.26 -9.76 0.18
CA GLY A 195 12.09 -10.46 -0.34
C GLY A 195 11.21 -11.17 0.70
N TYR A 196 10.42 -12.16 0.27
CA TYR A 196 9.45 -12.89 1.12
C TYR A 196 10.09 -13.60 2.33
N MET A 197 11.41 -13.82 2.31
CA MET A 197 12.14 -14.44 3.41
C MET A 197 13.22 -13.52 3.96
N ILE A 198 12.84 -12.70 4.94
CA ILE A 198 13.75 -11.84 5.71
C ILE A 198 14.21 -12.62 6.93
N PHE A 199 15.50 -12.99 6.98
CA PHE A 199 16.06 -13.84 8.02
C PHE A 199 16.69 -13.04 9.17
N ASP A 200 17.29 -11.89 8.88
CA ASP A 200 18.14 -11.15 9.82
C ASP A 200 17.83 -9.65 9.82
N ASN A 201 16.60 -9.27 10.14
CA ASN A 201 16.30 -7.86 10.39
C ASN A 201 15.61 -7.68 11.74
N PRO A 202 16.39 -7.60 12.84
CA PRO A 202 15.81 -7.26 14.12
C PRO A 202 15.23 -5.85 14.03
N ASN A 203 13.93 -5.72 14.32
CA ASN A 203 13.37 -4.41 14.57
C ASN A 203 14.13 -3.79 15.75
N SER A 204 14.68 -2.61 15.53
CA SER A 204 15.15 -1.76 16.61
C SER A 204 14.05 -0.82 17.04
N LEU A 205 14.00 -0.53 18.33
CA LEU A 205 13.18 0.54 18.85
C LEU A 205 14.06 1.78 18.98
N VAL A 206 13.63 2.88 18.36
CA VAL A 206 14.27 4.18 18.52
C VAL A 206 13.27 5.14 19.15
N ILE A 207 13.78 6.03 20.01
CA ILE A 207 12.99 7.15 20.51
C ILE A 207 13.30 8.35 19.62
N MET A 208 12.28 8.81 18.90
CA MET A 208 12.34 10.05 18.15
C MET A 208 11.91 11.20 19.05
N HIS A 209 12.77 12.20 19.20
CA HIS A 209 12.44 13.44 19.90
C HIS A 209 12.10 14.52 18.87
N LEU A 210 10.85 14.97 18.88
CA LEU A 210 10.34 16.05 18.06
C LEU A 210 10.29 17.30 18.93
N HIS A 211 11.13 18.27 18.59
CA HIS A 211 11.24 19.54 19.29
C HIS A 211 10.92 20.67 18.32
N HIS A 212 10.08 21.61 18.75
CA HIS A 212 9.74 22.78 17.95
C HIS A 212 10.86 23.83 18.00
N GLU A 213 11.54 24.02 16.87
CA GLU A 213 12.64 24.98 16.75
C GLU A 213 12.16 26.44 16.82
N GLU A 214 12.93 27.30 17.50
CA GLU A 214 12.62 28.74 17.59
C GLU A 214 12.61 29.44 16.22
N LYS A 215 13.34 28.89 15.25
CA LYS A 215 13.44 29.41 13.89
C LYS A 215 13.29 28.27 12.90
N ASN A 216 12.53 28.52 11.84
CA ASN A 216 12.40 27.57 10.75
C ASN A 216 13.78 27.33 10.07
N PRO A 217 14.33 26.10 10.14
CA PRO A 217 15.64 25.78 9.55
C PRO A 217 15.65 25.89 8.02
N HIS A 218 14.48 25.87 7.39
CA HIS A 218 14.29 26.00 5.94
C HIS A 218 13.94 27.42 5.50
N SER A 219 14.08 28.41 6.39
CA SER A 219 13.82 29.80 6.05
C SER A 219 14.65 30.24 4.83
N GLY A 220 13.98 30.73 3.79
CA GLY A 220 14.61 31.16 2.54
C GLY A 220 14.70 30.08 1.46
N LYS A 221 14.42 28.80 1.77
CA LYS A 221 14.26 27.76 0.75
C LYS A 221 12.95 27.95 -0.03
N LYS A 222 12.94 27.54 -1.30
CA LYS A 222 11.73 27.42 -2.11
C LYS A 222 10.90 26.24 -1.58
N ILE A 223 9.61 26.45 -1.39
CA ILE A 223 8.70 25.38 -0.95
C ILE A 223 8.09 24.73 -2.18
N ILE A 224 8.31 23.43 -2.32
CA ILE A 224 7.83 22.61 -3.43
C ILE A 224 6.81 21.63 -2.85
N SER A 225 5.58 21.73 -3.31
CA SER A 225 4.49 20.87 -2.83
C SER A 225 4.48 19.53 -3.56
N LEU A 226 4.35 18.43 -2.82
CA LEU A 226 4.23 17.07 -3.36
C LEU A 226 2.90 16.47 -2.92
N ALA A 227 2.05 16.09 -3.86
CA ALA A 227 0.90 15.24 -3.57
C ALA A 227 1.24 13.77 -3.83
N SER A 228 0.62 12.86 -3.08
CA SER A 228 0.72 11.43 -3.30
C SER A 228 -0.65 10.77 -3.21
N ILE A 229 -0.84 9.70 -3.98
CA ILE A 229 -1.93 8.75 -3.74
C ILE A 229 -1.41 7.62 -2.86
N GLY A 230 -2.17 7.28 -1.81
CA GLY A 230 -1.77 6.31 -0.80
C GLY A 230 -0.74 6.86 0.20
N THR A 231 -0.24 5.98 1.06
CA THR A 231 0.78 6.33 2.07
C THR A 231 2.18 6.34 1.46
N LEU A 232 3.00 7.31 1.82
CA LEU A 232 4.42 7.31 1.49
C LEU A 232 5.16 6.24 2.30
N ASP A 233 6.00 5.46 1.64
CA ASP A 233 6.80 4.43 2.31
C ASP A 233 8.00 5.03 3.07
N GLU A 234 8.56 4.25 3.98
CA GLU A 234 9.72 4.63 4.81
C GLU A 234 10.94 5.05 3.96
N CYS A 235 11.26 4.30 2.90
CA CYS A 235 12.45 4.56 2.09
C CYS A 235 12.29 5.84 1.26
N PHE A 236 11.10 6.11 0.72
CA PHE A 236 10.81 7.37 0.04
C PHE A 236 10.90 8.56 1.00
N LEU A 237 10.32 8.45 2.21
CA LEU A 237 10.42 9.50 3.24
C LEU A 237 11.87 9.76 3.65
N GLU A 238 12.70 8.72 3.77
CA GLU A 238 14.14 8.90 4.02
C GLU A 238 14.84 9.68 2.90
N ARG A 239 14.51 9.41 1.63
CA ARG A 239 15.07 10.16 0.49
C ARG A 239 14.62 11.61 0.51
N LEU A 240 13.33 11.85 0.74
CA LEU A 240 12.75 13.19 0.86
C LEU A 240 13.43 13.97 2.00
N ASN A 241 13.54 13.37 3.18
CA ASN A 241 14.18 14.01 4.34
C ASN A 241 15.66 14.29 4.09
N ARG A 242 16.39 13.36 3.47
CA ARG A 242 17.79 13.58 3.10
C ARG A 242 17.94 14.77 2.14
N TYR A 243 17.05 14.89 1.15
CA TYR A 243 17.04 16.03 0.24
C TYR A 243 16.74 17.35 0.98
N ASN A 244 15.73 17.36 1.84
CA ASN A 244 15.34 18.56 2.60
C ASN A 244 16.42 19.02 3.58
N LEU A 245 17.09 18.08 4.24
CA LEU A 245 18.13 18.36 5.24
C LEU A 245 19.48 18.75 4.63
N ASP A 246 19.67 18.57 3.32
CA ASP A 246 20.87 19.03 2.64
C ASP A 246 20.88 20.58 2.56
N PRO A 247 21.88 21.26 3.19
CA PRO A 247 21.95 22.72 3.19
C PRO A 247 22.25 23.30 1.81
N GLU A 248 22.80 22.52 0.88
CA GLU A 248 23.10 22.98 -0.49
C GLU A 248 21.86 22.96 -1.38
N LYS A 249 20.77 22.29 -0.96
CA LYS A 249 19.51 22.25 -1.71
C LYS A 249 18.71 23.53 -1.51
N PRO A 250 18.38 24.26 -2.60
CA PRO A 250 17.68 25.55 -2.51
C PRO A 250 16.17 25.39 -2.23
N ALA A 251 15.68 24.15 -2.22
CA ALA A 251 14.27 23.80 -2.09
C ALA A 251 14.03 22.86 -0.92
N ARG A 252 12.82 22.93 -0.37
CA ARG A 252 12.25 21.96 0.57
C ARG A 252 11.01 21.36 -0.08
N ILE A 253 10.95 20.03 -0.16
CA ILE A 253 9.78 19.29 -0.60
C ILE A 253 8.85 19.10 0.59
N VAL A 254 7.59 19.51 0.44
CA VAL A 254 6.56 19.42 1.49
C VAL A 254 5.41 18.55 0.96
N VAL A 255 5.12 17.47 1.68
CA VAL A 255 4.02 16.57 1.34
C VAL A 255 2.70 17.28 1.64
N THR A 256 1.82 17.39 0.65
CA THR A 256 0.46 17.91 0.80
C THR A 256 -0.47 16.72 0.96
N ASP A 257 -1.14 16.66 2.11
CA ASP A 257 -2.12 15.63 2.39
C ASP A 257 -3.47 15.98 1.74
N TYR A 258 -3.85 15.21 0.74
CA TYR A 258 -5.18 15.28 0.09
C TYR A 258 -6.16 14.24 0.63
N SER A 259 -5.72 13.38 1.54
CA SER A 259 -6.55 12.30 2.05
C SER A 259 -7.49 12.79 3.14
N THR A 260 -8.57 12.05 3.33
CA THR A 260 -9.54 12.34 4.39
C THR A 260 -9.24 11.48 5.61
N ASP A 261 -9.64 11.94 6.80
CA ASP A 261 -9.47 11.18 8.05
C ASP A 261 -10.06 9.75 7.97
N ASN A 262 -11.14 9.56 7.19
CA ASN A 262 -11.74 8.24 6.94
C ASN A 262 -10.85 7.28 6.12
N MET A 263 -9.90 7.79 5.34
CA MET A 263 -9.00 6.94 4.56
C MET A 263 -7.90 6.36 5.44
N TYR A 264 -7.37 7.15 6.37
CA TYR A 264 -6.37 6.70 7.34
C TYR A 264 -6.90 5.62 8.28
N SER A 265 -8.19 5.66 8.64
CA SER A 265 -8.82 4.64 9.48
C SER A 265 -9.06 3.31 8.74
N ARG A 266 -9.22 3.34 7.42
CA ARG A 266 -9.43 2.14 6.57
C ARG A 266 -8.12 1.46 6.15
N LEU A 267 -7.04 2.22 6.03
CA LEU A 267 -5.70 1.74 5.64
C LEU A 267 -4.87 1.21 6.83
N GLY A 268 -5.51 0.94 7.97
CA GLY A 268 -4.89 0.62 9.26
C GLY A 268 -3.69 -0.33 9.16
N SER A 269 -2.59 0.09 9.81
CA SER A 269 -1.40 -0.70 10.17
C SER A 269 -0.91 -1.69 9.11
N GLY A 270 -0.21 -1.20 8.08
CA GLY A 270 0.91 -1.88 7.38
C GLY A 270 0.74 -3.32 6.87
N ASN A 271 -0.44 -3.95 6.94
CA ASN A 271 -0.67 -5.37 6.66
C ASN A 271 -2.16 -5.72 6.48
N ALA A 272 -2.99 -4.78 6.02
CA ALA A 272 -4.38 -5.08 5.69
C ALA A 272 -4.45 -5.99 4.45
N ILE A 273 -4.57 -7.30 4.66
CA ILE A 273 -4.91 -8.28 3.62
C ILE A 273 -6.31 -7.91 3.09
N PHE A 274 -6.35 -7.52 1.83
CA PHE A 274 -7.47 -6.87 1.16
C PHE A 274 -8.70 -7.79 1.04
N ARG A 275 -9.82 -7.39 1.65
CA ARG A 275 -11.17 -7.84 1.24
C ARG A 275 -11.55 -7.10 -0.04
N SER A 276 -12.12 -7.78 -1.04
CA SER A 276 -12.48 -7.19 -2.35
C SER A 276 -13.38 -5.94 -2.24
N SER A 277 -14.25 -5.85 -1.22
CA SER A 277 -15.06 -4.66 -0.95
C SER A 277 -14.24 -3.46 -0.46
N MET A 278 -13.11 -3.68 0.22
CA MET A 278 -12.18 -2.62 0.60
C MET A 278 -11.41 -2.10 -0.62
N LYS A 279 -10.97 -2.97 -1.55
CA LYS A 279 -10.33 -2.53 -2.81
C LYS A 279 -11.22 -1.55 -3.59
N PHE A 280 -12.51 -1.86 -3.72
CA PHE A 280 -13.44 -1.01 -4.47
C PHE A 280 -13.66 0.36 -3.78
N GLN A 281 -13.81 0.38 -2.45
CA GLN A 281 -13.96 1.62 -1.69
C GLN A 281 -12.67 2.46 -1.66
N THR A 282 -11.50 1.84 -1.50
CA THR A 282 -10.22 2.55 -1.61
C THR A 282 -10.02 3.12 -3.01
N THR A 283 -10.50 2.42 -4.04
CA THR A 283 -10.46 2.89 -5.43
C THR A 283 -11.34 4.12 -5.65
N GLU A 284 -12.55 4.14 -5.07
CA GLU A 284 -13.42 5.32 -5.10
C GLU A 284 -12.79 6.51 -4.37
N ASP A 285 -12.24 6.29 -3.17
CA ASP A 285 -11.59 7.33 -2.38
C ASP A 285 -10.35 7.91 -3.11
N PHE A 286 -9.51 7.06 -3.70
CA PHE A 286 -8.39 7.49 -4.53
C PHE A 286 -8.84 8.23 -5.79
N SER A 287 -9.95 7.82 -6.41
CA SER A 287 -10.51 8.54 -7.56
C SER A 287 -10.96 9.95 -7.18
N LYS A 288 -11.57 10.14 -6.00
CA LYS A 288 -11.95 11.48 -5.51
C LYS A 288 -10.74 12.37 -5.22
N ILE A 289 -9.68 11.82 -4.62
CA ILE A 289 -8.42 12.54 -4.43
C ILE A 289 -7.84 12.95 -5.78
N ALA A 290 -7.75 12.00 -6.72
CA ALA A 290 -7.21 12.24 -8.05
C ALA A 290 -7.98 13.35 -8.77
N ASP A 291 -9.31 13.37 -8.66
CA ASP A 291 -10.15 14.41 -9.23
C ASP A 291 -9.90 15.79 -8.62
N GLN A 292 -9.83 15.87 -7.29
CA GLN A 292 -9.54 17.12 -6.59
C GLN A 292 -8.16 17.67 -6.99
N VAL A 293 -7.12 16.82 -6.92
CA VAL A 293 -5.75 17.20 -7.30
C VAL A 293 -5.70 17.63 -8.76
N TYR A 294 -6.38 16.93 -9.67
CA TYR A 294 -6.41 17.27 -11.08
C TYR A 294 -7.06 18.64 -11.33
N LEU A 295 -8.15 18.96 -10.64
CA LEU A 295 -8.79 20.28 -10.72
C LEU A 295 -7.85 21.38 -10.22
N ASP A 296 -7.15 21.16 -9.12
CA ASP A 296 -6.20 22.13 -8.56
C ASP A 296 -5.01 22.33 -9.51
N VAL A 297 -4.46 21.26 -10.08
CA VAL A 297 -3.41 21.32 -11.11
C VAL A 297 -3.87 22.15 -12.32
N ARG A 298 -5.09 21.93 -12.81
CA ARG A 298 -5.66 22.69 -13.93
C ARG A 298 -5.92 24.15 -13.60
N ALA A 299 -6.31 24.45 -12.36
CA ALA A 299 -6.51 25.82 -11.87
C ALA A 299 -5.19 26.58 -11.71
N GLY A 300 -4.06 25.86 -11.62
CA GLY A 300 -2.75 26.42 -11.35
C GLY A 300 -2.39 26.50 -9.85
N ASP A 301 -3.27 26.00 -8.99
CA ASP A 301 -3.15 26.00 -7.53
C ASP A 301 -2.76 24.61 -6.96
N GLY A 302 -2.60 23.62 -7.84
CA GLY A 302 -2.24 22.25 -7.48
C GLY A 302 -0.77 22.05 -7.10
N PRO A 303 -0.41 20.83 -6.70
CA PRO A 303 0.94 20.50 -6.24
C PRO A 303 1.98 20.65 -7.36
N ASP A 304 3.23 20.91 -6.97
CA ASP A 304 4.35 20.98 -7.91
C ASP A 304 4.76 19.59 -8.43
N ILE A 305 4.75 18.59 -7.53
CA ILE A 305 5.12 17.21 -7.78
C ILE A 305 3.92 16.30 -7.49
N LEU A 306 3.70 15.31 -8.36
CA LEU A 306 2.67 14.29 -8.19
C LEU A 306 3.32 12.92 -8.13
N LEU A 307 3.09 12.17 -7.04
CA LEU A 307 3.55 10.80 -6.86
C LEU A 307 2.37 9.82 -6.93
N ASN A 308 2.51 8.75 -7.70
CA ASN A 308 1.53 7.68 -7.89
C ASN A 308 0.21 8.11 -8.53
N PHE A 309 0.25 9.11 -9.42
CA PHE A 309 -0.91 9.53 -10.21
C PHE A 309 -0.94 8.90 -11.62
N GLY A 310 0.03 8.04 -11.98
CA GLY A 310 0.20 7.52 -13.34
C GLY A 310 -0.98 6.71 -13.89
N SER A 311 -1.69 5.97 -13.03
CA SER A 311 -2.88 5.19 -13.42
C SER A 311 -4.10 6.08 -13.71
N PHE A 312 -4.09 7.33 -13.25
CA PHE A 312 -5.18 8.28 -13.44
C PHE A 312 -4.98 9.01 -14.76
N SER A 313 -5.53 8.43 -15.83
CA SER A 313 -5.24 8.87 -17.19
C SER A 313 -5.61 10.32 -17.50
N GLN A 314 -6.48 10.96 -16.69
CA GLN A 314 -6.74 12.40 -16.78
C GLN A 314 -5.48 13.26 -16.59
N PHE A 315 -4.46 12.78 -15.86
CA PHE A 315 -3.21 13.52 -15.66
C PHE A 315 -2.24 13.41 -16.83
N ASN A 316 -2.34 12.38 -17.67
CA ASN A 316 -1.33 12.05 -18.69
C ASN A 316 -1.48 12.91 -19.96
N THR A 317 -1.47 14.23 -19.80
CA THR A 317 -1.70 15.23 -20.84
C THR A 317 -0.82 16.45 -20.64
N GLU A 318 -0.47 17.14 -21.73
CA GLU A 318 0.37 18.33 -21.70
C GLU A 318 -0.29 19.53 -21.00
N ARG A 319 -1.61 19.46 -20.80
CA ARG A 319 -2.36 20.49 -20.06
C ARG A 319 -2.14 20.39 -18.56
N ALA A 320 -1.89 19.18 -18.05
CA ALA A 320 -1.72 18.92 -16.62
C ALA A 320 -0.26 18.78 -16.23
N LEU A 321 0.54 18.05 -17.02
CA LEU A 321 1.89 17.65 -16.63
C LEU A 321 2.96 18.11 -17.64
N VAL A 322 4.19 18.23 -17.15
CA VAL A 322 5.38 18.48 -17.96
C VAL A 322 5.73 17.21 -18.73
N ASP A 323 6.15 17.37 -19.99
CA ASP A 323 6.83 16.28 -20.72
C ASP A 323 8.25 16.13 -20.17
N LEU A 324 8.46 15.11 -19.34
CA LEU A 324 9.71 14.87 -18.62
C LEU A 324 10.86 14.47 -19.55
N ASN A 325 10.60 14.03 -20.78
CA ASN A 325 11.66 13.83 -21.77
C ASN A 325 12.48 15.11 -21.98
N THR A 326 11.83 16.29 -21.89
CA THR A 326 12.52 17.58 -22.01
C THR A 326 13.50 17.88 -20.88
N LEU A 327 13.30 17.28 -19.70
CA LEU A 327 14.17 17.44 -18.53
C LEU A 327 15.24 16.35 -18.45
N ILE A 328 14.88 15.12 -18.82
CA ILE A 328 15.79 13.98 -18.92
C ILE A 328 16.92 14.28 -19.91
N ASP A 329 16.58 14.88 -21.06
CA ASP A 329 17.53 15.21 -22.12
C ASP A 329 18.01 16.68 -22.07
N GLY A 330 17.64 17.40 -21.00
CA GLY A 330 17.89 18.83 -20.83
C GLY A 330 19.24 19.18 -20.18
N ASP A 331 19.29 20.33 -19.51
CA ASP A 331 20.53 20.91 -18.95
C ASP A 331 21.08 20.15 -17.73
N SER A 332 20.21 19.43 -17.01
CA SER A 332 20.58 18.56 -15.88
C SER A 332 20.08 17.13 -16.17
N PRO A 333 20.72 16.44 -17.11
CA PRO A 333 20.15 15.23 -17.69
C PRO A 333 20.26 14.03 -16.76
N LEU A 334 19.40 13.03 -17.00
CA LEU A 334 19.66 11.67 -16.55
C LEU A 334 20.44 10.93 -17.64
N ASP A 335 21.43 10.16 -17.22
CA ASP A 335 22.12 9.26 -18.15
C ASP A 335 21.22 8.04 -18.43
N ARG A 336 20.45 8.12 -19.52
CA ARG A 336 19.56 7.03 -19.99
C ARG A 336 20.31 5.70 -20.18
N SER A 337 21.62 5.70 -20.44
CA SER A 337 22.39 4.46 -20.61
C SER A 337 22.54 3.66 -19.31
N LEU A 338 22.39 4.32 -18.17
CA LEU A 338 22.36 3.67 -16.85
C LEU A 338 20.98 3.11 -16.50
N LEU A 339 19.97 3.39 -17.32
CA LEU A 339 18.57 3.04 -17.07
C LEU A 339 18.06 2.00 -18.07
N TYR A 340 17.00 1.30 -17.70
CA TYR A 340 16.12 0.59 -18.62
C TYR A 340 15.23 1.60 -19.36
N ASP A 341 15.81 2.34 -20.30
CA ASP A 341 15.10 3.38 -21.08
C ASP A 341 13.89 2.83 -21.85
N ASN A 342 13.90 1.54 -22.21
CA ASN A 342 12.75 0.86 -22.80
C ASN A 342 11.52 0.88 -21.87
N VAL A 343 11.72 0.77 -20.56
CA VAL A 343 10.66 0.87 -19.55
C VAL A 343 10.17 2.31 -19.43
N LEU A 344 11.06 3.31 -19.44
CA LEU A 344 10.63 4.72 -19.44
C LEU A 344 9.76 5.02 -20.66
N ARG A 345 10.19 4.58 -21.85
CA ARG A 345 9.43 4.74 -23.11
C ARG A 345 8.09 4.01 -23.09
N ALA A 346 7.99 2.90 -22.37
CA ALA A 346 6.74 2.16 -22.22
C ALA A 346 5.63 2.98 -21.52
N TYR A 347 5.98 4.04 -20.80
CA TYR A 347 5.05 5.00 -20.18
C TYR A 347 4.81 6.26 -21.02
N GLU A 348 5.39 6.36 -22.23
CA GLU A 348 5.11 7.47 -23.13
C GLU A 348 3.71 7.39 -23.73
N THR A 349 3.04 8.52 -23.82
CA THR A 349 1.79 8.69 -24.58
C THR A 349 2.08 9.69 -25.70
N ASP A 350 1.89 9.28 -26.95
CA ASP A 350 2.21 10.07 -28.15
C ASP A 350 3.65 10.64 -28.16
N GLY A 351 4.61 9.85 -27.66
CA GLY A 351 6.03 10.21 -27.59
C GLY A 351 6.40 11.19 -26.48
N LYS A 352 5.47 11.51 -25.57
CA LYS A 352 5.69 12.37 -24.40
C LYS A 352 5.60 11.57 -23.12
N LEU A 353 6.47 11.90 -22.15
CA LEU A 353 6.56 11.20 -20.87
C LEU A 353 6.03 12.09 -19.75
N TYR A 354 4.75 11.97 -19.42
CA TYR A 354 4.13 12.81 -18.39
C TYR A 354 4.37 12.30 -16.96
N GLN A 355 4.56 10.99 -16.81
CA GLN A 355 4.82 10.29 -15.56
C GLN A 355 6.03 9.39 -15.78
N ILE A 356 7.08 9.55 -14.97
CA ILE A 356 8.28 8.72 -15.07
C ILE A 356 8.24 7.63 -13.98
N PRO A 357 8.46 6.35 -14.33
CA PRO A 357 8.49 5.27 -13.33
C PRO A 357 9.79 5.33 -12.52
N LEU A 358 9.67 5.18 -11.19
CA LEU A 358 10.77 4.99 -10.25
C LEU A 358 11.06 3.49 -10.06
N THR A 359 10.01 2.69 -9.90
CA THR A 359 10.04 1.23 -9.85
C THR A 359 8.83 0.68 -10.62
N PHE A 360 8.86 -0.57 -11.04
CA PHE A 360 7.79 -1.21 -11.81
C PHE A 360 7.73 -2.72 -11.58
N ASP A 361 6.58 -3.32 -11.84
CA ASP A 361 6.40 -4.76 -11.95
C ASP A 361 6.34 -5.18 -13.42
N VAL A 362 6.41 -6.48 -13.68
CA VAL A 362 6.15 -7.06 -15.00
C VAL A 362 4.90 -7.91 -14.94
N SER A 363 3.86 -7.54 -15.68
CA SER A 363 2.60 -8.28 -15.73
C SER A 363 2.28 -8.81 -17.12
N GLY A 364 1.54 -9.93 -17.13
CA GLY A 364 1.06 -10.58 -18.33
C GLY A 364 0.34 -11.88 -18.01
N MET A 365 0.10 -12.70 -19.03
CA MET A 365 -0.36 -14.07 -18.86
C MET A 365 0.84 -15.01 -18.84
N LEU A 366 0.97 -15.76 -17.75
CA LEU A 366 1.83 -16.94 -17.69
C LEU A 366 1.21 -18.03 -18.55
N VAL A 367 1.95 -18.55 -19.53
CA VAL A 367 1.44 -19.52 -20.50
C VAL A 367 2.28 -20.77 -20.58
N ASN A 368 1.61 -21.92 -20.72
CA ASN A 368 2.28 -23.17 -21.05
C ASN A 368 2.60 -23.22 -22.56
N THR A 369 3.88 -23.18 -22.91
CA THR A 369 4.33 -23.06 -24.31
C THR A 369 4.04 -24.30 -25.15
N LYS A 370 3.67 -25.43 -24.54
CA LYS A 370 3.13 -26.61 -25.24
C LYS A 370 1.89 -26.28 -26.07
N TYR A 371 1.03 -25.38 -25.57
CA TYR A 371 -0.23 -25.01 -26.24
C TYR A 371 -0.11 -23.71 -27.02
N THR A 372 0.79 -22.81 -26.60
CA THR A 372 0.90 -21.46 -27.17
C THR A 372 2.07 -21.32 -28.14
N GLY A 373 3.09 -22.17 -28.05
CA GLY A 373 4.38 -21.99 -28.75
C GLY A 373 5.17 -20.80 -28.20
N ASP A 374 6.24 -20.41 -28.90
CA ASP A 374 7.20 -19.40 -28.44
C ASP A 374 6.78 -17.95 -28.74
N ARG A 375 5.48 -17.65 -28.63
CA ARG A 375 4.97 -16.28 -28.89
C ARG A 375 5.23 -15.36 -27.70
N SER A 376 5.32 -14.05 -27.96
CA SER A 376 5.44 -13.01 -26.92
C SER A 376 4.13 -12.31 -26.57
N GLY A 377 3.09 -12.48 -27.40
CA GLY A 377 1.76 -11.88 -27.25
C GLY A 377 0.74 -12.57 -28.15
N TRP A 378 -0.53 -12.17 -28.04
CA TRP A 378 -1.62 -12.68 -28.89
C TRP A 378 -2.80 -11.70 -28.99
N THR A 379 -3.56 -11.87 -30.06
CA THR A 379 -4.86 -11.23 -30.24
C THR A 379 -5.98 -11.99 -29.53
N TYR A 380 -7.13 -11.34 -29.33
CA TYR A 380 -8.34 -11.99 -28.83
C TYR A 380 -8.79 -13.17 -29.69
N GLU A 381 -8.66 -13.05 -31.03
CA GLU A 381 -8.94 -14.14 -31.96
C GLU A 381 -7.98 -15.32 -31.75
N GLU A 382 -6.69 -15.06 -31.57
CA GLU A 382 -5.70 -16.11 -31.30
C GLU A 382 -5.92 -16.78 -29.94
N PHE A 383 -6.28 -16.01 -28.91
CA PHE A 383 -6.67 -16.54 -27.61
C PHE A 383 -7.84 -17.52 -27.75
N ASN A 384 -8.91 -17.11 -28.45
CA ASN A 384 -10.08 -17.95 -28.72
C ASN A 384 -9.73 -19.20 -29.53
N LYS A 385 -8.89 -19.07 -30.57
CA LYS A 385 -8.43 -20.21 -31.37
C LYS A 385 -7.63 -21.21 -30.54
N THR A 386 -6.74 -20.73 -29.68
CA THR A 386 -6.01 -21.59 -28.75
C THR A 386 -6.99 -22.32 -27.85
N ALA A 387 -7.93 -21.61 -27.22
CA ALA A 387 -8.95 -22.20 -26.33
C ALA A 387 -9.80 -23.28 -27.03
N GLN A 388 -10.21 -23.05 -28.27
CA GLN A 388 -11.01 -24.01 -29.06
C GLN A 388 -10.22 -25.25 -29.51
N SER A 389 -8.89 -25.16 -29.52
CA SER A 389 -8.00 -26.27 -29.92
C SER A 389 -7.59 -27.17 -28.76
N LEU A 390 -7.97 -26.84 -27.53
CA LEU A 390 -7.53 -27.56 -26.34
C LEU A 390 -8.16 -28.96 -26.24
N PRO A 391 -7.43 -29.94 -25.68
CA PRO A 391 -8.01 -31.21 -25.25
C PRO A 391 -9.18 -31.00 -24.28
N GLY A 392 -10.13 -31.94 -24.25
CA GLY A 392 -11.38 -31.77 -23.50
C GLY A 392 -11.24 -31.69 -21.97
N ASP A 393 -10.08 -32.06 -21.42
CA ASP A 393 -9.73 -31.99 -20.01
C ASP A 393 -8.84 -30.77 -19.67
N VAL A 394 -8.39 -30.01 -20.67
CA VAL A 394 -7.53 -28.84 -20.51
C VAL A 394 -8.37 -27.56 -20.65
N SER A 395 -8.22 -26.66 -19.69
CA SER A 395 -8.92 -25.37 -19.68
C SER A 395 -8.00 -24.23 -20.14
N MET A 396 -8.54 -23.26 -20.88
CA MET A 396 -7.75 -22.09 -21.28
C MET A 396 -7.32 -21.25 -20.06
N ILE A 397 -8.25 -21.04 -19.13
CA ILE A 397 -8.06 -20.27 -17.91
C ILE A 397 -8.50 -21.10 -16.70
N GLY A 398 -7.94 -20.79 -15.53
CA GLY A 398 -8.38 -21.35 -14.25
C GLY A 398 -9.73 -20.81 -13.78
N ASN A 399 -10.06 -21.12 -12.53
CA ASN A 399 -11.27 -20.63 -11.87
C ASN A 399 -11.09 -19.16 -11.51
N ILE A 400 -11.70 -18.28 -12.31
CA ILE A 400 -11.63 -16.83 -12.14
C ILE A 400 -13.02 -16.21 -12.22
N SER A 401 -13.27 -15.18 -11.41
CA SER A 401 -14.55 -14.46 -11.47
C SER A 401 -14.63 -13.60 -12.72
N GLN A 402 -15.85 -13.33 -13.20
CA GLN A 402 -16.04 -12.39 -14.32
C GLN A 402 -15.49 -11.00 -14.00
N SER A 403 -15.62 -10.52 -12.76
CA SER A 403 -15.10 -9.21 -12.35
C SER A 403 -13.57 -9.15 -12.41
N GLU A 404 -12.89 -10.18 -11.93
CA GLU A 404 -11.42 -10.27 -11.92
C GLU A 404 -10.85 -10.43 -13.33
N LEU A 405 -11.46 -11.30 -14.15
CA LEU A 405 -11.06 -11.46 -15.55
C LEU A 405 -11.27 -10.17 -16.36
N LEU A 406 -12.33 -9.42 -16.06
CA LEU A 406 -12.59 -8.13 -16.69
C LEU A 406 -11.48 -7.11 -16.38
N GLU A 407 -11.07 -7.01 -15.12
CA GLU A 407 -9.96 -6.14 -14.69
C GLU A 407 -8.68 -6.45 -15.46
N ILE A 408 -8.30 -7.74 -15.49
CA ILE A 408 -7.10 -8.22 -16.21
C ILE A 408 -7.14 -7.87 -17.71
N MET A 409 -8.28 -8.08 -18.38
CA MET A 409 -8.40 -7.79 -19.82
C MET A 409 -8.40 -6.28 -20.12
N LEU A 410 -8.82 -5.46 -19.15
CA LEU A 410 -8.86 -4.01 -19.26
C LEU A 410 -7.51 -3.34 -19.01
N ASP A 411 -6.68 -3.89 -18.12
CA ASP A 411 -5.32 -3.39 -17.86
C ASP A 411 -4.46 -3.30 -19.12
N GLY A 412 -4.73 -4.15 -20.11
CA GLY A 412 -4.07 -4.13 -21.41
C GLY A 412 -4.61 -3.10 -22.41
N SER A 413 -5.77 -2.47 -22.15
CA SER A 413 -6.59 -1.85 -23.21
C SER A 413 -7.18 -0.48 -22.89
N THR A 414 -7.42 -0.12 -21.62
CA THR A 414 -8.23 1.09 -21.31
C THR A 414 -7.59 2.41 -21.70
N GLY A 415 -6.26 2.53 -21.67
CA GLY A 415 -5.55 3.73 -22.13
C GLY A 415 -5.85 4.12 -23.60
N ARG A 416 -6.35 3.18 -24.43
CA ARG A 416 -6.78 3.44 -25.81
C ARG A 416 -8.26 3.81 -25.95
N LEU A 417 -9.06 3.51 -24.91
CA LEU A 417 -10.51 3.67 -24.88
C LEU A 417 -10.94 5.03 -24.33
N LEU A 418 -10.05 5.76 -23.66
CA LEU A 418 -10.30 7.07 -23.05
C LEU A 418 -9.34 8.13 -23.59
N ASP A 419 -9.89 9.27 -23.99
CA ASP A 419 -9.14 10.45 -24.39
C ASP A 419 -9.76 11.68 -23.72
N TYR A 420 -9.18 12.08 -22.59
CA TYR A 420 -9.64 13.25 -21.83
C TYR A 420 -9.40 14.56 -22.57
N ASP A 421 -8.30 14.68 -23.29
CA ASP A 421 -7.93 15.92 -23.95
C ASP A 421 -8.81 16.23 -25.17
N GLY A 422 -9.13 15.19 -25.94
CA GLY A 422 -10.07 15.21 -27.06
C GLY A 422 -11.53 14.97 -26.67
N LYS A 423 -11.81 14.72 -25.37
CA LYS A 423 -13.13 14.42 -24.81
C LYS A 423 -13.84 13.24 -25.48
N LYS A 424 -13.12 12.16 -25.74
CA LYS A 424 -13.64 10.98 -26.44
C LYS A 424 -13.56 9.74 -25.56
N VAL A 425 -14.56 8.89 -25.75
CA VAL A 425 -14.65 7.55 -25.15
C VAL A 425 -14.99 6.59 -26.28
N LYS A 426 -14.42 5.38 -26.23
CA LYS A 426 -14.53 4.37 -27.30
C LYS A 426 -14.99 3.01 -26.79
N PHE A 427 -15.85 2.97 -25.78
CA PHE A 427 -16.41 1.70 -25.30
C PHE A 427 -17.42 1.10 -26.28
N ASP A 428 -17.88 1.84 -27.27
CA ASP A 428 -18.67 1.33 -28.40
C ASP A 428 -17.84 0.63 -29.48
N ASP A 429 -16.50 0.71 -29.41
CA ASP A 429 -15.60 0.04 -30.36
C ASP A 429 -15.68 -1.49 -30.27
N PRO A 430 -15.39 -2.21 -31.38
CA PRO A 430 -15.39 -3.67 -31.41
C PRO A 430 -14.48 -4.32 -30.37
N GLU A 431 -13.35 -3.68 -30.02
CA GLU A 431 -12.39 -4.18 -29.02
C GLU A 431 -13.05 -4.41 -27.66
N PHE A 432 -13.79 -3.42 -27.16
CA PHE A 432 -14.41 -3.52 -25.83
C PHE A 432 -15.51 -4.59 -25.79
N ARG A 433 -16.25 -4.75 -26.89
CA ARG A 433 -17.26 -5.80 -27.04
C ARG A 433 -16.64 -7.19 -26.97
N GLU A 434 -15.52 -7.38 -27.65
CA GLU A 434 -14.77 -8.64 -27.64
C GLU A 434 -14.24 -8.97 -26.23
N ILE A 435 -13.78 -7.97 -25.48
CA ILE A 435 -13.41 -8.12 -24.06
C ILE A 435 -14.60 -8.64 -23.24
N LEU A 436 -15.77 -8.01 -23.35
CA LEU A 436 -16.96 -8.42 -22.60
C LEU A 436 -17.42 -9.84 -22.96
N ASP A 437 -17.33 -10.23 -24.24
CA ASP A 437 -17.67 -11.58 -24.70
C ASP A 437 -16.69 -12.63 -24.17
N LEU A 438 -15.39 -12.33 -24.16
CA LEU A 438 -14.37 -13.20 -23.56
C LEU A 438 -14.62 -13.40 -22.07
N VAL A 439 -14.86 -12.32 -21.34
CA VAL A 439 -15.14 -12.37 -19.90
C VAL A 439 -16.38 -13.20 -19.61
N LYS A 440 -17.46 -13.02 -20.39
CA LYS A 440 -18.67 -13.82 -20.25
C LYS A 440 -18.45 -15.30 -20.53
N THR A 441 -17.59 -15.60 -21.50
CA THR A 441 -17.31 -16.97 -21.95
C THR A 441 -16.43 -17.74 -20.97
N TYR A 442 -15.39 -17.09 -20.44
CA TYR A 442 -14.33 -17.75 -19.66
C TYR A 442 -14.39 -17.44 -18.16
N GLY A 443 -15.03 -16.34 -17.75
CA GLY A 443 -15.20 -15.96 -16.36
C GLY A 443 -16.40 -16.66 -15.71
N LEU A 444 -16.26 -17.01 -14.44
CA LEU A 444 -17.30 -17.65 -13.65
C LEU A 444 -18.22 -16.61 -13.01
N SER A 445 -19.52 -16.87 -13.05
CA SER A 445 -20.55 -16.09 -12.34
C SER A 445 -20.57 -16.42 -10.83
N LYS A 446 -19.43 -16.20 -10.18
CA LYS A 446 -19.19 -16.35 -8.75
C LYS A 446 -18.36 -15.17 -8.27
N THR A 447 -18.52 -14.79 -7.01
CA THR A 447 -17.64 -13.81 -6.37
C THR A 447 -16.25 -14.40 -6.15
N ALA A 448 -15.22 -13.55 -6.05
CA ALA A 448 -13.87 -13.99 -5.72
C ALA A 448 -13.82 -14.79 -4.40
N SER A 449 -14.65 -14.44 -3.42
CA SER A 449 -14.77 -15.19 -2.16
C SER A 449 -15.35 -16.59 -2.32
N GLU A 450 -16.32 -16.77 -3.22
CA GLU A 450 -16.91 -18.09 -3.51
C GLU A 450 -15.95 -18.96 -4.32
N LEU A 451 -15.01 -18.37 -5.05
CA LEU A 451 -14.01 -19.07 -5.85
C LEU A 451 -12.74 -19.38 -5.09
N TYR A 452 -12.48 -18.75 -3.93
CA TYR A 452 -11.20 -18.86 -3.24
C TYR A 452 -10.75 -20.30 -2.98
N GLU A 453 -11.67 -21.17 -2.54
CA GLU A 453 -11.37 -22.59 -2.32
C GLU A 453 -11.19 -23.33 -3.67
N ASP A 454 -12.03 -23.04 -4.66
CA ASP A 454 -12.01 -23.66 -5.99
C ASP A 454 -10.76 -23.26 -6.81
N SER A 455 -10.20 -22.06 -6.62
CA SER A 455 -9.03 -21.54 -7.34
C SER A 455 -7.71 -21.87 -6.65
N SER A 456 -7.76 -22.35 -5.40
CA SER A 456 -6.56 -22.70 -4.62
C SER A 456 -5.70 -23.79 -5.28
N GLY A 457 -6.29 -24.63 -6.14
CA GLY A 457 -5.62 -25.68 -6.89
C GLY A 457 -5.11 -25.27 -8.28
N ASP A 458 -5.39 -24.06 -8.76
CA ASP A 458 -5.08 -23.69 -10.15
C ASP A 458 -3.59 -23.63 -10.47
N GLU A 459 -2.74 -23.35 -9.48
CA GLU A 459 -1.29 -23.42 -9.68
C GLU A 459 -0.81 -24.85 -9.92
N GLU A 460 -1.33 -25.82 -9.18
CA GLU A 460 -0.99 -27.23 -9.39
C GLU A 460 -1.54 -27.71 -10.73
N ARG A 461 -2.79 -27.37 -11.05
CA ARG A 461 -3.39 -27.69 -12.36
C ARG A 461 -2.62 -27.08 -13.53
N PHE A 462 -2.03 -25.90 -13.36
CA PHE A 462 -1.16 -25.30 -14.38
C PHE A 462 0.13 -26.12 -14.56
N LYS A 463 0.77 -26.54 -13.45
CA LYS A 463 1.96 -27.42 -13.47
C LYS A 463 1.65 -28.81 -14.04
N GLU A 464 0.45 -29.33 -13.81
CA GLU A 464 -0.08 -30.58 -14.40
C GLU A 464 -0.51 -30.42 -15.88
N GLU A 465 -0.29 -29.24 -16.48
CA GLU A 465 -0.65 -28.91 -17.86
C GLU A 465 -2.16 -28.97 -18.18
N MET A 466 -3.00 -28.86 -17.15
CA MET A 466 -4.47 -28.85 -17.21
C MET A 466 -5.08 -27.46 -17.37
N ILE A 467 -4.27 -26.41 -17.17
CA ILE A 467 -4.61 -25.01 -17.44
C ILE A 467 -3.54 -24.42 -18.35
N VAL A 468 -3.95 -23.67 -19.37
CA VAL A 468 -3.03 -23.06 -20.34
C VAL A 468 -2.46 -21.73 -19.87
N THR A 469 -3.30 -20.92 -19.21
CA THR A 469 -2.96 -19.55 -18.83
C THR A 469 -3.24 -19.25 -17.36
N LYS A 470 -2.40 -18.40 -16.77
CA LYS A 470 -2.65 -17.76 -15.48
C LYS A 470 -2.31 -16.28 -15.55
N ASP A 471 -3.10 -15.45 -14.89
CA ASP A 471 -2.67 -14.09 -14.61
C ASP A 471 -1.42 -14.11 -13.73
N TRP A 472 -0.45 -13.26 -14.04
CA TRP A 472 0.80 -13.22 -13.31
C TRP A 472 1.43 -11.83 -13.33
N SER A 473 1.87 -11.39 -12.15
CA SER A 473 2.70 -10.21 -11.96
C SER A 473 3.98 -10.59 -11.21
N ILE A 474 5.11 -10.13 -11.72
CA ILE A 474 6.43 -10.35 -11.14
C ILE A 474 6.94 -9.04 -10.57
N SER A 475 7.33 -9.08 -9.30
CA SER A 475 7.98 -7.99 -8.57
C SER A 475 9.23 -8.56 -7.90
N ILE A 476 10.35 -7.84 -7.90
CA ILE A 476 11.60 -8.36 -7.33
C ILE A 476 11.52 -8.57 -5.82
N GLY A 477 11.88 -9.77 -5.37
CA GLY A 477 11.76 -10.18 -3.97
C GLY A 477 10.34 -10.48 -3.49
N SER A 478 9.35 -10.43 -4.36
CA SER A 478 8.02 -10.90 -3.98
C SER A 478 7.95 -12.43 -3.90
N TYR A 479 6.89 -12.91 -3.25
CA TYR A 479 6.52 -14.32 -3.31
C TYR A 479 6.22 -14.80 -4.75
N SER A 480 5.64 -13.92 -5.59
CA SER A 480 5.32 -14.27 -6.98
C SER A 480 6.57 -14.45 -7.85
N PHE A 481 7.68 -13.78 -7.54
CA PHE A 481 8.98 -14.01 -8.18
C PHE A 481 9.48 -15.44 -7.97
N ASN A 482 9.53 -15.89 -6.71
CA ASN A 482 10.01 -17.25 -6.39
C ASN A 482 9.08 -18.33 -6.96
N LYS A 483 7.76 -18.10 -6.91
CA LYS A 483 6.79 -19.01 -7.52
C LYS A 483 6.92 -19.10 -9.04
N PHE A 484 7.17 -17.98 -9.72
CA PHE A 484 7.40 -17.97 -11.16
C PHE A 484 8.57 -18.88 -11.52
N LEU A 485 9.70 -18.75 -10.83
CA LEU A 485 10.87 -19.60 -11.06
C LEU A 485 10.58 -21.07 -10.73
N ASN A 486 9.81 -21.35 -9.69
CA ASN A 486 9.37 -22.72 -9.37
C ASN A 486 8.50 -23.34 -10.46
N ILE A 487 7.56 -22.58 -11.02
CA ILE A 487 6.76 -23.05 -12.15
C ILE A 487 7.64 -23.26 -13.38
N TYR A 488 8.56 -22.33 -13.66
CA TYR A 488 9.51 -22.42 -14.78
C TYR A 488 10.34 -23.71 -14.71
N ASP A 489 10.93 -24.01 -13.55
CA ASP A 489 11.70 -25.25 -13.36
C ASP A 489 10.83 -26.50 -13.44
N SER A 490 9.62 -26.47 -12.85
CA SER A 490 8.71 -27.64 -12.85
C SER A 490 8.24 -28.05 -14.25
N LEU A 491 8.26 -27.12 -15.20
CA LEU A 491 7.86 -27.34 -16.59
C LEU A 491 9.05 -27.42 -17.56
N ASP A 492 10.28 -27.63 -17.05
CA ASP A 492 11.51 -27.67 -17.86
C ASP A 492 11.68 -26.43 -18.77
N GLY A 493 11.30 -25.24 -18.28
CA GLY A 493 11.35 -23.99 -19.03
C GLY A 493 10.27 -23.83 -20.12
N LYS A 494 9.28 -24.74 -20.20
CA LYS A 494 8.15 -24.65 -21.16
C LYS A 494 7.05 -23.70 -20.68
N VAL A 495 7.45 -22.57 -20.13
CA VAL A 495 6.55 -21.52 -19.68
C VAL A 495 7.09 -20.17 -20.12
N SER A 496 6.19 -19.24 -20.41
CA SER A 496 6.55 -17.86 -20.77
C SER A 496 5.56 -16.88 -20.18
N LEU A 497 6.02 -15.67 -19.87
CA LEU A 497 5.14 -14.56 -19.54
C LEU A 497 4.93 -13.73 -20.82
N ILE A 498 3.71 -13.70 -21.31
CA ILE A 498 3.33 -13.00 -22.54
C ILE A 498 2.30 -11.91 -22.23
N GLY A 499 2.05 -10.99 -23.16
CA GLY A 499 1.03 -9.96 -22.92
C GLY A 499 -0.39 -10.52 -22.82
N TYR A 500 -1.27 -9.75 -22.17
CA TYR A 500 -2.71 -10.01 -22.22
C TYR A 500 -3.23 -9.93 -23.67
N PRO A 501 -4.31 -10.67 -23.99
CA PRO A 501 -4.99 -10.54 -25.29
C PRO A 501 -5.25 -9.08 -25.63
N SER A 502 -4.76 -8.66 -26.80
CA SER A 502 -4.84 -7.27 -27.26
C SER A 502 -4.80 -7.21 -28.78
N GLN A 503 -5.42 -6.19 -29.40
CA GLN A 503 -5.45 -6.07 -30.86
C GLN A 503 -4.07 -6.04 -31.52
N ASP A 504 -3.08 -5.49 -30.82
CA ASP A 504 -1.70 -5.33 -31.27
C ASP A 504 -0.79 -6.50 -30.90
N SER A 505 -1.32 -7.54 -30.26
CA SER A 505 -0.54 -8.72 -29.83
C SER A 505 0.66 -8.30 -28.97
N SER A 506 0.42 -7.36 -28.05
CA SER A 506 1.46 -6.76 -27.23
C SER A 506 2.14 -7.79 -26.30
N GLY A 507 3.41 -7.52 -25.97
CA GLY A 507 4.18 -8.34 -25.02
C GLY A 507 3.75 -8.15 -23.57
N ALA A 508 4.45 -8.82 -22.65
CA ALA A 508 4.35 -8.49 -21.23
C ALA A 508 4.65 -7.00 -21.00
N LYS A 509 3.98 -6.40 -20.01
CA LYS A 509 3.96 -4.95 -19.81
C LYS A 509 4.56 -4.58 -18.46
N ALA A 510 5.14 -3.38 -18.38
CA ALA A 510 5.40 -2.76 -17.10
C ALA A 510 4.07 -2.43 -16.40
N SER A 511 3.96 -2.70 -15.12
CA SER A 511 2.74 -2.46 -14.34
C SER A 511 3.10 -1.96 -12.94
N ASN A 512 2.09 -1.61 -12.14
CA ASN A 512 2.21 -1.21 -10.73
C ASN A 512 3.34 -0.20 -10.45
N ALA A 513 3.62 0.71 -11.40
CA ALA A 513 4.75 1.60 -11.23
C ALA A 513 4.51 2.60 -10.11
N THR A 514 5.51 2.72 -9.24
CA THR A 514 5.66 3.95 -8.45
C THR A 514 6.10 5.03 -9.44
N SER A 515 5.22 5.99 -9.73
CA SER A 515 5.41 6.98 -10.77
C SER A 515 5.49 8.39 -10.19
N ILE A 516 6.27 9.26 -10.79
CA ILE A 516 6.40 10.64 -10.35
C ILE A 516 6.30 11.61 -11.54
N ALA A 517 5.71 12.77 -11.31
CA ALA A 517 5.49 13.79 -12.33
C ALA A 517 5.68 15.21 -11.79
N ILE A 518 5.81 16.16 -12.71
CA ILE A 518 5.86 17.59 -12.41
C ILE A 518 4.64 18.26 -13.03
N SER A 519 3.92 19.04 -12.24
CA SER A 519 2.79 19.83 -12.72
C SER A 519 3.24 20.86 -13.77
N LYS A 520 2.44 21.01 -14.83
CA LYS A 520 2.68 22.00 -15.89
C LYS A 520 2.65 23.43 -15.33
N SER A 521 1.83 23.69 -14.31
CA SER A 521 1.69 25.02 -13.69
C SER A 521 2.80 25.37 -12.70
N SER A 522 3.59 24.38 -12.22
CA SER A 522 4.64 24.61 -11.22
C SER A 522 5.61 25.71 -11.65
N GLN A 523 5.91 26.65 -10.76
CA GLN A 523 6.91 27.70 -11.01
C GLN A 523 8.34 27.21 -10.72
N TYR A 524 8.49 26.02 -10.16
CA TYR A 524 9.74 25.49 -9.62
C TYR A 524 10.16 24.17 -10.28
N LYS A 525 9.93 24.06 -11.60
CA LYS A 525 10.18 22.84 -12.37
C LYS A 525 11.62 22.33 -12.26
N ASN A 526 12.60 23.24 -12.19
CA ASN A 526 14.01 22.87 -12.08
C ASN A 526 14.34 22.30 -10.69
N GLU A 527 13.80 22.88 -9.64
CA GLU A 527 13.95 22.39 -8.27
C GLU A 527 13.22 21.06 -8.07
N ALA A 528 12.00 20.94 -8.59
CA ALA A 528 11.24 19.69 -8.59
C ALA A 528 12.00 18.59 -9.36
N TRP A 529 12.56 18.93 -10.53
CA TRP A 529 13.39 18.00 -11.29
C TRP A 529 14.67 17.60 -10.54
N ASP A 530 15.33 18.52 -9.85
CA ASP A 530 16.53 18.18 -9.06
C ASP A 530 16.22 17.13 -7.98
N PHE A 531 15.08 17.24 -7.31
CA PHE A 531 14.60 16.20 -6.40
C PHE A 531 14.31 14.89 -7.13
N ILE A 532 13.47 14.91 -8.17
CA ILE A 532 13.12 13.69 -8.93
C ILE A 532 14.36 12.99 -9.47
N ARG A 533 15.31 13.74 -10.04
CA ARG A 533 16.57 13.22 -10.58
C ARG A 533 17.39 12.49 -9.51
N SER A 534 17.39 12.98 -8.27
CA SER A 534 18.09 12.30 -7.17
C SER A 534 17.53 10.91 -6.83
N LEU A 535 16.25 10.64 -7.18
CA LEU A 535 15.61 9.34 -6.98
C LEU A 535 16.05 8.26 -7.99
N TYR A 536 16.82 8.64 -9.03
CA TYR A 536 17.38 7.72 -10.04
C TYR A 536 18.83 7.31 -9.74
N GLU A 537 19.43 7.87 -8.68
CA GLU A 537 20.72 7.43 -8.17
C GLU A 537 20.66 5.98 -7.69
N GLU A 538 21.77 5.26 -7.80
CA GLU A 538 21.82 3.82 -7.55
C GLU A 538 21.31 3.43 -6.16
N ASP A 539 21.75 4.12 -5.10
CA ASP A 539 21.34 3.83 -3.72
C ASP A 539 19.88 4.21 -3.46
N ALA A 540 19.38 5.28 -4.09
CA ALA A 540 17.98 5.67 -4.02
C ALA A 540 17.08 4.62 -4.69
N GLN A 541 17.45 4.14 -5.87
CA GLN A 541 16.73 3.09 -6.60
C GLN A 541 16.73 1.75 -5.86
N ILE A 542 17.83 1.38 -5.21
CA ILE A 542 17.88 0.20 -4.32
C ILE A 542 16.88 0.37 -3.17
N ALA A 543 16.86 1.53 -2.51
CA ALA A 543 15.95 1.78 -1.38
C ALA A 543 14.47 1.75 -1.82
N LEU A 544 14.13 2.41 -2.93
CA LEU A 544 12.76 2.42 -3.47
C LEU A 544 12.31 1.03 -3.93
N SER A 545 13.18 0.28 -4.60
CA SER A 545 12.89 -1.12 -4.97
C SER A 545 12.61 -1.95 -3.73
N ARG A 546 13.40 -1.79 -2.66
CA ARG A 546 13.18 -2.53 -1.40
C ARG A 546 11.84 -2.22 -0.74
N ALA A 547 11.37 -0.98 -0.83
CA ALA A 547 10.10 -0.57 -0.23
C ALA A 547 8.89 -1.04 -1.04
N THR A 548 8.99 -0.97 -2.36
CA THR A 548 7.87 -1.24 -3.27
C THR A 548 7.82 -2.70 -3.73
N LEU A 549 8.90 -3.46 -3.55
CA LEU A 549 9.16 -4.75 -4.20
C LEU A 549 9.17 -4.68 -5.74
N GLY A 550 9.13 -3.48 -6.34
CA GLY A 550 9.20 -3.30 -7.78
C GLY A 550 10.64 -3.35 -8.28
N PHE A 551 10.82 -3.76 -9.53
CA PHE A 551 12.09 -3.65 -10.24
C PHE A 551 12.52 -2.18 -10.34
N PRO A 552 13.76 -1.83 -9.97
CA PRO A 552 14.30 -0.49 -10.21
C PRO A 552 14.58 -0.30 -11.69
N VAL A 553 14.47 0.93 -12.17
CA VAL A 553 14.80 1.28 -13.57
C VAL A 553 16.30 1.51 -13.76
N ASN A 554 17.05 1.74 -12.69
CA ASN A 554 18.51 1.81 -12.75
C ASN A 554 19.13 0.41 -12.87
N ARG A 555 19.97 0.20 -13.88
CA ARG A 555 20.54 -1.11 -14.23
C ARG A 555 21.39 -1.69 -13.10
N LYS A 556 22.26 -0.88 -12.49
CA LYS A 556 23.10 -1.33 -11.38
C LYS A 556 22.30 -1.64 -10.13
N ALA A 557 21.27 -0.84 -9.86
CA ALA A 557 20.35 -1.13 -8.78
C ALA A 557 19.65 -2.47 -9.01
N LEU A 558 19.19 -2.77 -10.23
CA LEU A 558 18.57 -4.07 -10.54
C LEU A 558 19.56 -5.22 -10.36
N ASP A 559 20.78 -5.10 -10.87
CA ASP A 559 21.82 -6.11 -10.70
C ASP A 559 22.09 -6.40 -9.21
N TYR A 560 22.18 -5.35 -8.39
CA TYR A 560 22.35 -5.46 -6.96
C TYR A 560 21.15 -6.14 -6.28
N MET A 561 19.92 -5.77 -6.65
CA MET A 561 18.71 -6.39 -6.10
C MET A 561 18.62 -7.87 -6.49
N MET A 562 19.00 -8.24 -7.70
CA MET A 562 19.10 -9.65 -8.13
C MET A 562 20.18 -10.41 -7.35
N ASP A 563 21.33 -9.79 -7.07
CA ASP A 563 22.36 -10.39 -6.22
C ASP A 563 21.87 -10.62 -4.79
N LEU A 564 21.08 -9.69 -4.24
CA LEU A 564 20.45 -9.87 -2.94
C LEU A 564 19.44 -11.02 -2.94
N GLU A 565 18.61 -11.15 -3.99
CA GLU A 565 17.69 -12.28 -4.14
C GLU A 565 18.43 -13.62 -4.13
N PHE A 566 19.54 -13.72 -4.88
CA PHE A 566 20.37 -14.93 -4.91
C PHE A 566 20.94 -15.28 -3.55
N LYS A 567 21.51 -14.30 -2.84
CA LYS A 567 22.07 -14.50 -1.50
C LYS A 567 20.99 -14.91 -0.50
N SER A 568 19.82 -14.28 -0.55
CA SER A 568 18.67 -14.58 0.32
C SER A 568 18.18 -16.00 0.09
N ASN A 569 18.05 -16.39 -1.18
CA ASN A 569 17.66 -17.74 -1.57
C ASN A 569 18.68 -18.79 -1.10
N GLN A 570 19.97 -18.55 -1.34
CA GLN A 570 21.04 -19.44 -0.88
C GLN A 570 20.99 -19.64 0.63
N LYS A 571 20.89 -18.54 1.39
CA LYS A 571 20.79 -18.60 2.85
C LYS A 571 19.56 -19.37 3.32
N GLY A 572 18.41 -19.17 2.67
CA GLY A 572 17.20 -19.95 2.95
C GLY A 572 17.40 -21.45 2.78
N TRP A 573 18.12 -21.86 1.72
CA TRP A 573 18.47 -23.26 1.49
C TRP A 573 19.50 -23.80 2.49
N GLU A 574 20.49 -23.01 2.89
CA GLU A 574 21.46 -23.38 3.95
C GLU A 574 20.75 -23.61 5.29
N MET A 575 19.79 -22.75 5.65
CA MET A 575 18.97 -22.94 6.86
C MET A 575 18.10 -24.20 6.77
N ALA A 576 17.54 -24.51 5.60
CA ALA A 576 16.76 -25.72 5.35
C ALA A 576 17.54 -27.03 5.53
N GLU A 577 18.87 -27.02 5.52
CA GLU A 577 19.68 -28.21 5.82
C GLU A 577 19.57 -28.64 7.29
N THR A 578 19.28 -27.69 8.19
CA THR A 578 19.30 -27.91 9.65
C THR A 578 17.96 -27.63 10.33
N ASP A 579 17.07 -26.86 9.70
CA ASP A 579 15.73 -26.54 10.19
C ASP A 579 14.65 -27.18 9.29
N GLU A 580 13.86 -28.10 9.87
CA GLU A 580 12.81 -28.84 9.16
C GLU A 580 11.65 -27.94 8.70
N SER A 581 11.33 -26.88 9.44
CA SER A 581 10.30 -25.90 9.05
C SER A 581 10.77 -25.11 7.83
N MET A 582 12.03 -24.68 7.84
CA MET A 582 12.65 -24.03 6.69
C MET A 582 12.73 -24.96 5.49
N ARG A 583 13.09 -26.23 5.69
CA ARG A 583 13.09 -27.23 4.61
C ARG A 583 11.74 -27.35 3.93
N ILE A 584 10.65 -27.38 4.72
CA ILE A 584 9.28 -27.43 4.19
C ILE A 584 8.96 -26.15 3.39
N ILE A 585 9.24 -24.98 3.95
CA ILE A 585 9.01 -23.69 3.28
C ILE A 585 9.75 -23.63 1.95
N MET A 586 11.07 -23.89 1.95
CA MET A 586 11.90 -23.83 0.75
C MET A 586 11.45 -24.82 -0.33
N THR A 587 11.13 -26.05 0.06
CA THR A 587 10.71 -27.11 -0.89
C THR A 587 9.38 -26.79 -1.56
N ILE A 588 8.43 -26.20 -0.82
CA ILE A 588 7.10 -25.90 -1.34
C ILE A 588 7.10 -24.61 -2.18
N GLN A 589 7.88 -23.61 -1.77
CA GLN A 589 7.68 -22.22 -2.19
C GLN A 589 8.82 -21.62 -3.00
N SER A 590 9.93 -22.35 -3.21
CA SER A 590 11.11 -21.79 -3.86
C SER A 590 11.83 -22.81 -4.75
N VAL A 591 12.89 -22.35 -5.39
CA VAL A 591 13.86 -23.14 -6.15
C VAL A 591 15.26 -22.66 -5.81
N HIS A 592 16.28 -23.43 -6.18
CA HIS A 592 17.65 -22.91 -6.16
C HIS A 592 17.81 -21.92 -7.30
N ILE A 593 17.93 -20.64 -6.99
CA ILE A 593 18.09 -19.61 -8.01
C ILE A 593 19.50 -19.71 -8.63
N ARG A 594 19.56 -19.70 -9.97
CA ARG A 594 20.77 -19.86 -10.77
C ARG A 594 20.88 -18.76 -11.83
N GLU A 595 22.03 -18.65 -12.47
CA GLU A 595 22.30 -17.62 -13.48
C GLU A 595 21.34 -17.67 -14.69
N GLU A 596 20.80 -18.83 -15.02
CA GLU A 596 19.75 -18.99 -16.03
C GLU A 596 18.46 -18.24 -15.65
N HIS A 597 18.08 -18.23 -14.37
CA HIS A 597 16.94 -17.48 -13.86
C HIS A 597 17.19 -15.98 -13.90
N ARG A 598 18.42 -15.53 -13.59
CA ARG A 598 18.79 -14.12 -13.74
C ARG A 598 18.63 -13.68 -15.19
N THR A 599 19.19 -14.46 -16.12
CA THR A 599 19.11 -14.17 -17.55
C THR A 599 17.65 -14.11 -18.02
N LEU A 600 16.80 -15.04 -17.56
CA LEU A 600 15.37 -15.05 -17.85
C LEU A 600 14.67 -13.75 -17.41
N ILE A 601 14.90 -13.31 -16.17
CA ILE A 601 14.29 -12.10 -15.62
C ILE A 601 14.81 -10.84 -16.31
N LEU A 602 16.12 -10.74 -16.55
CA LEU A 602 16.71 -9.58 -17.23
C LEU A 602 16.20 -9.46 -18.68
N ASN A 603 16.14 -10.57 -19.43
CA ASN A 603 15.58 -10.58 -20.77
C ASN A 603 14.11 -10.15 -20.78
N MET A 604 13.34 -10.57 -19.77
CA MET A 604 11.95 -10.15 -19.61
C MET A 604 11.86 -8.63 -19.44
N VAL A 605 12.67 -8.05 -18.55
CA VAL A 605 12.73 -6.59 -18.33
C VAL A 605 13.16 -5.84 -19.60
N GLU A 606 14.14 -6.36 -20.33
CA GLU A 606 14.62 -5.75 -21.59
C GLU A 606 13.59 -5.82 -22.73
N SER A 607 12.68 -6.80 -22.69
CA SER A 607 11.63 -6.97 -23.71
C SER A 607 10.41 -6.04 -23.53
N ILE A 608 10.35 -5.29 -22.44
CA ILE A 608 9.21 -4.42 -22.13
C ILE A 608 9.16 -3.24 -23.08
N HIS A 609 8.03 -3.08 -23.76
CA HIS A 609 7.74 -1.98 -24.68
C HIS A 609 6.36 -1.35 -24.48
N GLY A 610 5.61 -1.77 -23.47
CA GLY A 610 4.31 -1.21 -23.12
C GLY A 610 4.06 -1.23 -21.61
N SER A 611 3.15 -0.37 -21.16
CA SER A 611 2.72 -0.32 -19.77
C SER A 611 1.24 -0.69 -19.64
N CYS A 612 0.87 -1.27 -18.50
CA CYS A 612 -0.52 -1.39 -18.09
C CYS A 612 -1.01 -0.01 -17.66
N SER A 613 -2.20 0.37 -18.12
CA SER A 613 -2.88 1.55 -17.64
C SER A 613 -4.36 1.23 -17.49
N SER A 614 -4.89 1.50 -16.31
CA SER A 614 -6.31 1.40 -15.99
C SER A 614 -6.77 2.66 -15.26
N ASP A 615 -7.69 3.39 -15.87
CA ASP A 615 -8.34 4.54 -15.25
C ASP A 615 -9.35 4.00 -14.21
N PRO A 616 -9.14 4.25 -12.91
CA PRO A 616 -9.98 3.59 -11.90
C PRO A 616 -11.44 4.02 -11.95
N SER A 617 -11.73 5.26 -12.39
CA SER A 617 -13.11 5.74 -12.53
C SER A 617 -13.84 5.07 -13.69
N ALA A 618 -13.15 4.85 -14.81
CA ALA A 618 -13.70 4.08 -15.92
C ALA A 618 -13.90 2.61 -15.53
N LEU A 619 -12.93 2.01 -14.83
CA LEU A 619 -13.02 0.63 -14.34
C LEU A 619 -14.24 0.45 -13.42
N MET A 620 -14.50 1.39 -12.51
CA MET A 620 -15.70 1.37 -11.65
C MET A 620 -17.00 1.35 -12.47
N ILE A 621 -17.14 2.24 -13.47
CA ILE A 621 -18.33 2.29 -14.34
C ILE A 621 -18.52 0.95 -15.07
N ILE A 622 -17.43 0.38 -15.59
CA ILE A 622 -17.48 -0.89 -16.31
C ILE A 622 -17.87 -2.03 -15.37
N GLN A 623 -17.27 -2.11 -14.18
CA GLN A 623 -17.57 -3.15 -13.19
C GLN A 623 -19.00 -3.07 -12.65
N GLU A 624 -19.62 -1.89 -12.61
CA GLU A 624 -21.03 -1.73 -12.22
C GLU A 624 -22.03 -2.19 -13.29
N GLU A 625 -21.72 -1.98 -14.57
CA GLU A 625 -22.68 -2.20 -15.67
C GLU A 625 -22.49 -3.55 -16.39
N ALA A 626 -21.25 -4.02 -16.51
CA ALA A 626 -20.91 -5.28 -17.18
C ALA A 626 -21.65 -6.52 -16.62
N PRO A 627 -21.89 -6.66 -15.30
CA PRO A 627 -22.64 -7.79 -14.74
C PRO A 627 -24.05 -7.96 -15.34
N GLY A 628 -24.68 -6.88 -15.81
CA GLY A 628 -25.98 -6.94 -16.48
C GLY A 628 -25.94 -7.76 -17.77
N TYR A 629 -24.82 -7.71 -18.51
CA TYR A 629 -24.61 -8.54 -19.70
C TYR A 629 -24.25 -9.97 -19.34
N PHE A 630 -23.38 -10.14 -18.33
CA PHE A 630 -22.89 -11.45 -17.91
C PHE A 630 -23.99 -12.36 -17.34
N THR A 631 -25.02 -11.76 -16.74
CA THR A 631 -26.18 -12.45 -16.15
C THR A 631 -27.40 -12.51 -17.07
N ASP A 632 -27.26 -12.16 -18.36
CA ASP A 632 -28.33 -12.09 -19.36
C ASP A 632 -29.49 -11.14 -19.01
N GLN A 633 -29.32 -10.25 -18.03
CA GLN A 633 -30.32 -9.25 -17.65
C GLN A 633 -30.45 -8.12 -18.67
N ARG A 634 -29.38 -7.83 -19.42
CA ARG A 634 -29.30 -6.80 -20.46
C ARG A 634 -28.54 -7.32 -21.67
N THR A 635 -28.81 -6.74 -22.84
CA THR A 635 -28.04 -7.05 -24.06
C THR A 635 -26.65 -6.42 -23.99
N LEU A 636 -25.69 -6.96 -24.76
CA LEU A 636 -24.36 -6.36 -24.90
C LEU A 636 -24.44 -4.91 -25.37
N ASP A 637 -25.32 -4.63 -26.35
CA ASP A 637 -25.54 -3.28 -26.86
C ASP A 637 -26.04 -2.32 -25.78
N ASP A 638 -26.99 -2.74 -24.94
CA ASP A 638 -27.51 -1.89 -23.86
C ASP A 638 -26.41 -1.57 -22.84
N VAL A 639 -25.63 -2.57 -22.43
CA VAL A 639 -24.53 -2.39 -21.46
C VAL A 639 -23.45 -1.48 -22.01
N VAL A 640 -22.98 -1.73 -23.24
CA VAL A 640 -21.99 -0.90 -23.93
C VAL A 640 -22.47 0.55 -24.05
N ASN A 641 -23.73 0.76 -24.45
CA ASN A 641 -24.29 2.11 -24.58
C ASN A 641 -24.35 2.85 -23.24
N ILE A 642 -24.67 2.16 -22.13
CA ILE A 642 -24.70 2.76 -20.80
C ILE A 642 -23.28 3.11 -20.34
N ILE A 643 -22.32 2.20 -20.50
CA ILE A 643 -20.91 2.44 -20.16
C ILE A 643 -20.37 3.62 -20.96
N GLN A 644 -20.54 3.62 -22.29
CA GLN A 644 -20.15 4.70 -23.19
C GLN A 644 -20.71 6.05 -22.71
N LYS A 645 -22.00 6.11 -22.37
CA LYS A 645 -22.66 7.34 -21.91
C LYS A 645 -22.13 7.81 -20.54
N ARG A 646 -22.00 6.90 -19.58
CA ARG A 646 -21.54 7.22 -18.22
C ARG A 646 -20.09 7.69 -18.25
N ALA A 647 -19.21 6.96 -18.94
CA ALA A 647 -17.81 7.34 -19.08
C ALA A 647 -17.63 8.63 -19.89
N ALA A 648 -18.43 8.86 -20.93
CA ALA A 648 -18.38 10.14 -21.67
C ALA A 648 -18.76 11.33 -20.79
N THR A 649 -19.66 11.15 -19.81
CA THR A 649 -19.99 12.20 -18.83
C THR A 649 -18.78 12.54 -17.97
N VAL A 650 -18.10 11.52 -17.42
CA VAL A 650 -16.87 11.69 -16.62
C VAL A 650 -15.76 12.36 -17.44
N VAL A 651 -15.53 11.90 -18.67
CA VAL A 651 -14.53 12.49 -19.58
C VAL A 651 -14.88 13.94 -19.95
N GLN A 652 -16.15 14.28 -20.11
CA GLN A 652 -16.57 15.66 -20.41
C GLN A 652 -16.37 16.61 -19.24
N GLU A 653 -16.60 16.16 -18.01
CA GLU A 653 -16.37 16.92 -16.77
C GLU A 653 -14.88 17.14 -16.51
N ARG A 654 -14.03 16.17 -16.88
CA ARG A 654 -12.57 16.20 -16.65
C ARG A 654 -11.75 16.78 -17.82
N GLY A 655 -12.22 16.76 -19.06
CA GLY A 655 -11.58 17.48 -20.19
C GLY A 655 -11.90 18.96 -20.17
#